data_AF-A0A934DT53-F1
#
_entry.id   AF-A0A934DT53-F1
#
_cell.length_a   1.000
_cell.length_b   1.000
_cell.length_c   1.000
_cell.angle_alpha   90.00
_cell.angle_beta   90.00
_cell.angle_gamma   90.00
#
_symmetry.space_group_name_H-M   'P 1'
#
loop_
_entity.id
_entity.type
_entity.pdbx_description
1 polymer ?
#
loop_
_entity_poly.entity_id
_entity_poly.type
_entity_poly.pdbx_seq_one_letter_code
_entity_poly.pdbx_strand_id
1 'polypeptide(L)'
;MRANNWIAAAFVCAGALGFCSEALAAGTELPMYLAKPGDINVNGVLKEWGNPFTPLSQTVQGSPAGCKVEGALAYDDQWVYIAGEVTDKSFVRTGAFGPNEDHAVVVLTFPDEQGQYRTLYELEIYAGVPGKSAGQVKARGLGVVSTATLVEMKTSDGYDFEVKVPWNLFPPAARVRTGIRGAMLYYNATGGSISGVIGTVDKTSPAASLPWMPTACEQSLKNGLLRDRGITTPPQFDFKADVAGDAMKESVLVYDRYLVVLGPHYRNGTEYFYSDLEADASAGMVPMFDVKEVTNDGKAEIVMRKRVNVGAGWRELFAVLGFDAQGSPKSIFEHETGLSSSVGTIQNDVRVNGRSIVFSLGTATGYNSGNYHEPTDTDRAPMLLPWGAIKSQTYEWSGKEFKLIATEKKAAGDNATPSGPPAPPAPRPPSQEELLDQVFNLYKSERKIPAGIAPRFDFVTNVAEDERTERVLAHDRDIVVFGKGFKEGRGYVYVTLTAFQEAKDIIDMTARDMTGDGLADIIVRGVQTTKAPEEMGAGDLVREVLFIYTVSPQGIARVFAAETALSLGDKRMQGIIAFLAGKSGLDIEIRPGRSVGWDRSTWPYKQDTESVSGLEPLLLPWTTQPVRYRFGGDRYSR
;
A
#
# COMPACT_ATOMS: atom_id res chain seq x y z
N MET A 1 3.28 67.74 22.26
CA MET A 1 2.20 66.76 22.49
C MET A 1 2.51 65.52 21.68
N ARG A 2 2.97 64.45 22.32
CA ARG A 2 3.31 63.17 21.69
C ARG A 2 2.18 62.18 22.01
N ALA A 3 1.57 61.60 20.99
CA ALA A 3 0.73 60.42 21.12
C ALA A 3 1.40 59.29 20.33
N ASN A 4 1.98 58.34 21.08
CA ASN A 4 2.55 57.10 20.56
C ASN A 4 1.43 56.09 20.40
N ASN A 5 1.16 55.65 19.16
CA ASN A 5 0.35 54.47 18.88
C ASN A 5 1.24 53.23 18.86
N TRP A 6 1.04 52.33 19.83
CA TRP A 6 1.52 50.96 19.80
C TRP A 6 0.42 50.10 19.19
N ILE A 7 0.66 49.52 18.00
CA ILE A 7 -0.15 48.44 17.46
C ILE A 7 0.55 47.14 17.84
N ALA A 8 -0.10 46.38 18.72
CA ALA A 8 0.33 45.05 19.12
C ALA A 8 0.16 44.07 17.95
N ALA A 9 1.25 43.38 17.60
CA ALA A 9 1.20 42.22 16.72
C ALA A 9 0.61 41.04 17.50
N ALA A 10 -0.61 40.63 17.13
CA ALA A 10 -1.21 39.40 17.60
C ALA A 10 -0.64 38.22 16.79
N PHE A 11 0.33 37.52 17.37
CA PHE A 11 0.68 36.17 16.95
C PHE A 11 -0.50 35.24 17.29
N VAL A 12 -1.22 34.78 16.27
CA VAL A 12 -2.12 33.62 16.42
C VAL A 12 -1.23 32.39 16.50
N CYS A 13 -0.82 32.03 17.73
CA CYS A 13 -0.39 30.68 18.03
C CYS A 13 -1.63 29.77 17.94
N ALA A 14 -1.82 29.14 16.78
CA ALA A 14 -2.72 27.99 16.70
C ALA A 14 -2.14 26.90 17.61
N GLY A 15 -2.77 26.72 18.78
CA GLY A 15 -2.41 25.70 19.73
C GLY A 15 -2.55 24.32 19.10
N ALA A 16 -1.42 23.61 18.99
CA ALA A 16 -1.43 22.17 18.88
C ALA A 16 -2.02 21.61 20.19
N LEU A 17 -3.34 21.41 20.22
CA LEU A 17 -3.96 20.51 21.19
C LEU A 17 -3.44 19.13 20.83
N GLY A 18 -2.38 18.70 21.53
CA GLY A 18 -1.89 17.34 21.46
C GLY A 18 -3.01 16.40 21.90
N PHE A 19 -3.59 15.69 20.95
CA PHE A 19 -4.35 14.49 21.25
C PHE A 19 -3.35 13.51 21.87
N CYS A 20 -3.36 13.35 23.19
CA CYS A 20 -2.82 12.14 23.79
C CYS A 20 -3.66 11.00 23.25
N SER A 21 -3.11 10.21 22.33
CA SER A 21 -3.70 8.93 21.99
C SER A 21 -3.76 8.10 23.27
N GLU A 22 -4.96 7.72 23.71
CA GLU A 22 -5.09 6.76 24.79
C GLU A 22 -4.32 5.50 24.38
N ALA A 23 -3.46 5.01 25.27
CA ALA A 23 -2.71 3.79 25.02
C ALA A 23 -3.70 2.64 24.80
N LEU A 24 -3.47 1.84 23.75
CA LEU A 24 -4.24 0.62 23.51
C LEU A 24 -4.14 -0.31 24.73
N ALA A 25 -5.25 -0.95 25.08
CA ALA A 25 -5.28 -1.99 26.09
C ALA A 25 -4.39 -3.16 25.66
N ALA A 26 -3.68 -3.76 26.61
CA ALA A 26 -2.92 -4.97 26.33
C ALA A 26 -3.89 -6.10 26.03
N GLY A 27 -3.68 -6.80 24.93
CA GLY A 27 -4.60 -7.86 24.51
C GLY A 27 -4.12 -8.60 23.27
N THR A 28 -4.85 -9.67 22.96
CA THR A 28 -4.70 -10.47 21.75
C THR A 28 -5.69 -9.95 20.72
N GLU A 29 -5.21 -9.67 19.50
CA GLU A 29 -6.09 -9.35 18.38
C GLU A 29 -6.99 -10.55 18.03
N LEU A 30 -8.23 -10.27 17.66
CA LEU A 30 -9.18 -11.28 17.19
C LEU A 30 -9.50 -10.98 15.71
N PRO A 31 -8.78 -11.58 14.76
CA PRO A 31 -9.02 -11.33 13.33
C PRO A 31 -10.41 -11.81 12.90
N MET A 32 -11.02 -11.09 11.96
CA MET A 32 -12.29 -11.45 11.35
C MET A 32 -12.04 -12.03 9.95
N TYR A 33 -12.39 -13.29 9.71
CA TYR A 33 -12.18 -13.94 8.42
C TYR A 33 -13.38 -13.74 7.48
N LEU A 34 -13.12 -13.50 6.20
CA LEU A 34 -14.16 -13.41 5.19
C LEU A 34 -14.66 -14.82 4.82
N ALA A 35 -15.91 -15.11 5.15
CA ALA A 35 -16.61 -16.32 4.72
C ALA A 35 -17.27 -16.08 3.37
N LYS A 36 -17.28 -17.08 2.48
CA LYS A 36 -18.14 -16.99 1.30
C LYS A 36 -19.59 -17.26 1.70
N PRO A 37 -20.57 -16.76 0.93
CA PRO A 37 -21.98 -17.05 1.19
C PRO A 37 -22.24 -18.55 1.30
N GLY A 38 -22.69 -18.98 2.48
CA GLY A 38 -22.99 -20.39 2.77
C GLY A 38 -21.81 -21.25 3.23
N ASP A 39 -20.59 -20.70 3.35
CA ASP A 39 -19.43 -21.44 3.86
C ASP A 39 -19.57 -21.79 5.35
N ILE A 40 -20.23 -20.94 6.13
CA ILE A 40 -20.51 -21.17 7.54
C ILE A 40 -21.99 -21.50 7.73
N ASN A 41 -22.26 -22.75 8.05
CA ASN A 41 -23.57 -23.25 8.42
C ASN A 41 -23.67 -23.39 9.95
N VAL A 42 -24.39 -22.44 10.57
CA VAL A 42 -24.66 -22.45 12.02
C VAL A 42 -25.49 -23.67 12.41
N ASN A 43 -24.81 -24.74 12.85
CA ASN A 43 -25.39 -26.05 13.13
C ASN A 43 -24.81 -26.72 14.40
N GLY A 44 -23.91 -26.01 15.10
CA GLY A 44 -23.21 -26.46 16.31
C GLY A 44 -21.92 -27.22 16.04
N VAL A 45 -21.47 -27.35 14.79
CA VAL A 45 -20.24 -28.09 14.41
C VAL A 45 -19.20 -27.15 13.84
N LEU A 46 -18.11 -26.95 14.58
CA LEU A 46 -17.07 -25.97 14.24
C LEU A 46 -16.12 -26.37 13.11
N LYS A 47 -16.32 -27.54 12.48
CA LYS A 47 -15.43 -28.06 11.43
C LYS A 47 -15.28 -27.10 10.24
N GLU A 48 -16.34 -26.39 9.89
CA GLU A 48 -16.37 -25.46 8.75
C GLU A 48 -15.52 -24.19 8.99
N TRP A 49 -15.21 -23.89 10.26
CA TRP A 49 -14.39 -22.74 10.64
C TRP A 49 -12.90 -22.95 10.34
N GLY A 50 -12.43 -24.20 10.27
CA GLY A 50 -11.00 -24.50 10.12
C GLY A 50 -10.25 -24.40 11.45
N ASN A 51 -9.16 -23.62 11.51
CA ASN A 51 -8.40 -23.35 12.74
C ASN A 51 -8.17 -21.84 13.04
N PRO A 52 -9.20 -20.97 13.05
CA PRO A 52 -9.10 -19.53 13.31
C PRO A 52 -9.22 -19.16 14.81
N PHE A 53 -9.28 -20.16 15.70
CA PHE A 53 -9.63 -19.94 17.10
C PHE A 53 -8.51 -19.27 17.88
N THR A 54 -8.88 -18.24 18.64
CA THR A 54 -7.99 -17.44 19.47
C THR A 54 -8.31 -17.69 20.94
N PRO A 55 -7.32 -18.06 21.77
CA PRO A 55 -7.56 -18.32 23.18
C PRO A 55 -7.86 -17.03 23.96
N LEU A 56 -8.95 -17.06 24.75
CA LEU A 56 -9.28 -16.04 25.75
C LEU A 56 -8.39 -16.26 26.98
N SER A 57 -7.13 -15.81 26.87
CA SER A 57 -6.06 -16.12 27.82
C SER A 57 -5.91 -15.09 28.95
N GLN A 58 -6.52 -13.92 28.83
CA GLN A 58 -6.41 -12.86 29.83
C GLN A 58 -7.47 -13.04 30.91
N THR A 59 -7.06 -13.08 32.18
CA THR A 59 -8.02 -13.05 33.31
C THR A 59 -8.38 -11.61 33.62
N VAL A 60 -9.63 -11.24 33.36
CA VAL A 60 -10.16 -9.89 33.55
C VAL A 60 -10.66 -9.69 34.99
N GLN A 61 -11.27 -10.72 35.56
CA GLN A 61 -11.83 -10.68 36.91
C GLN A 61 -11.81 -12.08 37.54
N GLY A 62 -11.63 -12.15 38.86
CA GLY A 62 -11.84 -13.37 39.64
C GLY A 62 -10.89 -14.52 39.27
N SER A 63 -11.39 -15.75 39.40
CA SER A 63 -10.64 -16.97 39.14
C SER A 63 -11.45 -17.92 38.24
N PRO A 64 -11.13 -18.00 36.93
CA PRO A 64 -11.82 -18.85 35.96
C PRO A 64 -11.35 -20.32 36.06
N ALA A 65 -11.22 -20.85 37.28
CA ALA A 65 -10.60 -22.14 37.50
C ALA A 65 -11.37 -23.27 36.81
N GLY A 66 -10.69 -24.03 35.95
CA GLY A 66 -11.29 -25.11 35.18
C GLY A 66 -12.05 -24.66 33.94
N CYS A 67 -12.06 -23.35 33.64
CA CYS A 67 -12.64 -22.77 32.43
C CYS A 67 -11.54 -22.48 31.39
N LYS A 68 -11.74 -22.89 30.14
CA LYS A 68 -10.94 -22.46 28.99
C LYS A 68 -11.87 -22.14 27.84
N VAL A 69 -11.59 -21.04 27.14
CA VAL A 69 -12.39 -20.62 25.99
C VAL A 69 -11.48 -20.20 24.85
N GLU A 70 -11.79 -20.67 23.65
CA GLU A 70 -11.25 -20.13 22.41
C GLU A 70 -12.40 -19.58 21.57
N GLY A 71 -12.15 -18.49 20.87
CA GLY A 71 -13.17 -17.78 20.09
C GLY A 71 -12.71 -17.50 18.67
N ALA A 72 -13.66 -17.42 17.74
CA ALA A 72 -13.41 -17.07 16.35
C ALA A 72 -14.48 -16.10 15.82
N LEU A 73 -14.07 -15.21 14.92
CA LEU A 73 -14.95 -14.29 14.21
C LEU A 73 -14.85 -14.50 12.70
N ALA A 74 -15.98 -14.47 12.04
CA ALA A 74 -16.05 -14.43 10.58
C ALA A 74 -17.16 -13.48 10.13
N TYR A 75 -17.16 -13.11 8.86
CA TYR A 75 -18.20 -12.27 8.28
C TYR A 75 -18.39 -12.54 6.80
N ASP A 76 -19.58 -12.19 6.30
CA ASP A 76 -19.86 -12.02 4.88
C ASP A 76 -20.55 -10.67 4.65
N ASP A 77 -21.18 -10.46 3.49
CA ASP A 77 -21.86 -9.21 3.17
C ASP A 77 -23.04 -8.89 4.11
N GLN A 78 -23.70 -9.93 4.65
CA GLN A 78 -24.95 -9.86 5.40
C GLN A 78 -24.77 -10.08 6.90
N TRP A 79 -23.84 -10.94 7.28
CA TRP A 79 -23.75 -11.52 8.61
C TRP A 79 -22.37 -11.36 9.24
N VAL A 80 -22.38 -11.23 10.56
CA VAL A 80 -21.24 -11.50 11.43
C VAL A 80 -21.49 -12.85 12.08
N TYR A 81 -20.47 -13.70 12.06
CA TYR A 81 -20.45 -15.01 12.66
C TYR A 81 -19.51 -15.00 13.85
N ILE A 82 -19.92 -15.64 14.94
CA ILE A 82 -19.14 -15.78 16.17
C ILE A 82 -19.18 -17.26 16.56
N ALA A 83 -18.02 -17.85 16.84
CA ALA A 83 -17.93 -19.19 17.38
C ALA A 83 -17.11 -19.21 18.67
N GLY A 84 -17.38 -20.20 19.52
CA GLY A 84 -16.56 -20.44 20.69
C GLY A 84 -16.52 -21.92 21.09
N GLU A 85 -15.32 -22.36 21.47
CA GLU A 85 -15.05 -23.65 22.10
C GLU A 85 -14.93 -23.42 23.61
N VAL A 86 -15.87 -23.93 24.40
CA VAL A 86 -15.91 -23.73 25.84
C VAL A 86 -15.63 -25.05 26.55
N THR A 87 -14.55 -25.07 27.32
CA THR A 87 -14.31 -26.08 28.35
C THR A 87 -14.75 -25.52 29.69
N ASP A 88 -15.92 -25.95 30.16
CA ASP A 88 -16.41 -25.70 31.52
C ASP A 88 -17.39 -26.82 31.93
N LYS A 89 -17.04 -27.54 33.01
CA LYS A 89 -17.85 -28.65 33.54
C LYS A 89 -18.99 -28.19 34.44
N SER A 90 -18.95 -26.95 34.91
CA SER A 90 -19.90 -26.42 35.90
C SER A 90 -21.11 -25.72 35.28
N PHE A 91 -21.08 -25.47 33.96
CA PHE A 91 -22.07 -24.79 33.13
C PHE A 91 -23.41 -24.51 33.83
N VAL A 92 -23.56 -23.25 34.24
CA VAL A 92 -24.70 -22.68 34.95
C VAL A 92 -25.62 -21.99 33.95
N ARG A 93 -26.81 -22.56 33.77
CA ARG A 93 -27.88 -22.01 32.91
C ARG A 93 -29.24 -22.12 33.60
N THR A 94 -30.02 -21.03 33.57
CA THR A 94 -31.43 -21.02 33.96
C THR A 94 -32.30 -20.56 32.79
N GLY A 95 -33.64 -20.66 32.95
CA GLY A 95 -34.57 -20.15 31.94
C GLY A 95 -34.56 -18.62 31.77
N ALA A 96 -33.90 -17.88 32.67
CA ALA A 96 -33.82 -16.42 32.61
C ALA A 96 -32.73 -15.90 31.65
N PHE A 97 -31.68 -16.72 31.39
CA PHE A 97 -30.49 -16.30 30.66
C PHE A 97 -29.89 -15.02 31.27
N GLY A 98 -29.73 -15.01 32.60
CA GLY A 98 -29.37 -13.82 33.37
C GLY A 98 -27.85 -13.53 33.40
N PRO A 99 -27.46 -12.31 33.79
CA PRO A 99 -26.05 -11.86 33.79
C PRO A 99 -25.14 -12.58 34.80
N ASN A 100 -25.70 -13.41 35.69
CA ASN A 100 -24.96 -14.22 36.67
C ASN A 100 -24.79 -15.69 36.21
N GLU A 101 -25.09 -15.98 34.95
CA GLU A 101 -24.98 -17.30 34.32
C GLU A 101 -23.80 -17.33 33.34
N ASP A 102 -23.41 -18.52 32.89
CA ASP A 102 -22.34 -18.66 31.90
C ASP A 102 -22.73 -18.03 30.56
N HIS A 103 -21.86 -17.15 30.03
CA HIS A 103 -22.07 -16.52 28.73
C HIS A 103 -20.80 -15.95 28.13
N ALA A 104 -20.76 -15.92 26.80
CA ALA A 104 -19.76 -15.16 26.06
C ALA A 104 -20.27 -13.73 25.82
N VAL A 105 -19.35 -12.77 25.73
CA VAL A 105 -19.66 -11.40 25.29
C VAL A 105 -18.72 -11.03 24.16
N VAL A 106 -19.28 -10.52 23.06
CA VAL A 106 -18.52 -9.86 22.00
C VAL A 106 -18.78 -8.36 22.09
N VAL A 107 -17.70 -7.60 22.24
CA VAL A 107 -17.72 -6.14 22.26
C VAL A 107 -17.12 -5.64 20.96
N LEU A 108 -17.86 -4.82 20.22
CA LEU A 108 -17.40 -4.17 18.99
C LEU A 108 -17.51 -2.65 19.12
N THR A 109 -16.60 -1.95 18.46
CA THR A 109 -16.69 -0.51 18.23
C THR A 109 -16.16 -0.17 16.84
N PHE A 110 -16.75 0.85 16.25
CA PHE A 110 -16.49 1.30 14.89
C PHE A 110 -15.99 2.73 14.94
N PRO A 111 -15.07 3.13 14.05
CA PRO A 111 -14.71 4.54 13.93
C PRO A 111 -15.90 5.32 13.38
N ASP A 112 -16.16 6.49 13.97
CA ASP A 112 -17.09 7.47 13.42
C ASP A 112 -16.48 8.22 12.22
N GLU A 113 -17.20 9.20 11.67
CA GLU A 113 -16.72 9.98 10.52
C GLU A 113 -15.47 10.81 10.81
N GLN A 114 -15.14 11.04 12.09
CA GLN A 114 -13.93 11.70 12.54
C GLN A 114 -12.85 10.70 13.01
N GLY A 115 -13.04 9.40 12.71
CA GLY A 115 -12.13 8.32 13.10
C GLY A 115 -12.14 8.01 14.60
N GLN A 116 -13.11 8.52 15.37
CA GLN A 116 -13.19 8.34 16.82
C GLN A 116 -14.05 7.13 17.19
N TYR A 117 -13.68 6.46 18.27
CA TYR A 117 -14.40 5.30 18.80
C TYR A 117 -15.21 5.73 20.03
N ARG A 118 -16.51 5.97 19.85
CA ARG A 118 -17.38 6.53 20.91
C ARG A 118 -18.38 5.54 21.47
N THR A 119 -18.82 4.58 20.66
CA THR A 119 -19.93 3.69 21.00
C THR A 119 -19.43 2.25 21.09
N LEU A 120 -19.73 1.59 22.21
CA LEU A 120 -19.57 0.15 22.37
C LEU A 120 -20.87 -0.55 22.02
N TYR A 121 -20.77 -1.59 21.21
CA TYR A 121 -21.83 -2.53 20.90
C TYR A 121 -21.50 -3.85 21.59
N GLU A 122 -22.34 -4.27 22.52
CA GLU A 122 -22.12 -5.48 23.32
C GLU A 122 -23.19 -6.51 22.98
N LEU A 123 -22.73 -7.70 22.58
CA LEU A 123 -23.56 -8.89 22.36
C LEU A 123 -23.27 -9.91 23.45
N GLU A 124 -24.28 -10.22 24.26
CA GLU A 124 -24.24 -11.29 25.24
C GLU A 124 -24.81 -12.57 24.62
N ILE A 125 -24.03 -13.64 24.66
CA ILE A 125 -24.31 -14.92 23.99
C ILE A 125 -24.47 -15.98 25.06
N TYR A 126 -25.70 -16.41 25.26
CA TYR A 126 -26.07 -17.39 26.27
C TYR A 126 -26.45 -18.72 25.60
N ALA A 127 -25.52 -19.68 25.56
CA ALA A 127 -25.78 -21.02 25.03
C ALA A 127 -26.93 -21.72 25.76
N GLY A 128 -27.76 -22.46 25.03
CA GLY A 128 -28.87 -23.24 25.60
C GLY A 128 -28.41 -24.48 26.38
N VAL A 129 -29.39 -25.26 26.84
CA VAL A 129 -29.14 -26.62 27.35
C VAL A 129 -29.80 -27.58 26.37
N PRO A 130 -29.03 -28.43 25.66
CA PRO A 130 -29.59 -29.36 24.69
C PRO A 130 -30.77 -30.17 25.25
N GLY A 131 -31.91 -30.11 24.55
CA GLY A 131 -33.15 -30.77 24.94
C GLY A 131 -33.95 -30.10 26.06
N LYS A 132 -33.51 -28.97 26.62
CA LYS A 132 -34.26 -28.21 27.66
C LYS A 132 -34.56 -26.76 27.26
N SER A 133 -33.60 -26.06 26.66
CA SER A 133 -33.77 -24.66 26.27
C SER A 133 -32.88 -24.31 25.09
N ALA A 134 -33.40 -23.53 24.14
CA ALA A 134 -32.59 -22.93 23.07
C ALA A 134 -31.78 -21.76 23.62
N GLY A 135 -30.58 -21.53 23.07
CA GLY A 135 -29.76 -20.37 23.42
C GLY A 135 -30.41 -19.02 23.10
N GLN A 136 -29.86 -17.96 23.70
CA GLN A 136 -30.28 -16.57 23.45
C GLN A 136 -29.09 -15.66 23.17
N VAL A 137 -29.25 -14.76 22.20
CA VAL A 137 -28.37 -13.61 21.99
C VAL A 137 -29.08 -12.35 22.46
N LYS A 138 -28.41 -11.55 23.29
CA LYS A 138 -28.92 -10.25 23.76
C LYS A 138 -27.95 -9.16 23.33
N ALA A 139 -28.47 -8.00 22.94
CA ALA A 139 -27.68 -6.81 22.67
C ALA A 139 -27.94 -5.77 23.77
N ARG A 140 -26.88 -5.15 24.28
CA ARG A 140 -26.99 -4.13 25.33
C ARG A 140 -27.89 -2.99 24.86
N GLY A 141 -28.91 -2.68 25.67
CA GLY A 141 -29.91 -1.65 25.36
C GLY A 141 -31.05 -2.08 24.44
N LEU A 142 -30.96 -3.26 23.80
CA LEU A 142 -32.00 -3.81 22.91
C LEU A 142 -32.65 -5.09 23.45
N GLY A 143 -32.00 -5.79 24.39
CA GLY A 143 -32.49 -7.06 24.90
C GLY A 143 -32.29 -8.19 23.88
N VAL A 144 -33.22 -9.14 23.81
CA VAL A 144 -33.11 -10.32 22.93
C VAL A 144 -33.09 -9.92 21.45
N VAL A 145 -32.10 -10.41 20.70
CA VAL A 145 -31.94 -10.17 19.26
C VAL A 145 -32.68 -11.28 18.49
N SER A 146 -33.93 -11.03 18.11
CA SER A 146 -34.78 -12.03 17.45
C SER A 146 -34.30 -12.48 16.07
N THR A 147 -33.46 -11.68 15.41
CA THR A 147 -32.85 -12.00 14.11
C THR A 147 -31.55 -12.78 14.22
N ALA A 148 -31.04 -12.99 15.44
CA ALA A 148 -29.85 -13.79 15.66
C ALA A 148 -30.20 -15.28 15.60
N THR A 149 -29.30 -16.08 15.04
CA THR A 149 -29.32 -17.55 15.17
C THR A 149 -28.21 -17.95 16.11
N LEU A 150 -28.50 -18.79 17.10
CA LEU A 150 -27.53 -19.40 17.99
C LEU A 150 -27.81 -20.90 18.04
N VAL A 151 -26.78 -21.70 17.81
CA VAL A 151 -26.81 -23.15 17.97
C VAL A 151 -25.66 -23.56 18.87
N GLU A 152 -25.93 -24.46 19.81
CA GLU A 152 -24.94 -25.02 20.71
C GLU A 152 -24.84 -26.54 20.57
N MET A 153 -23.64 -27.08 20.81
CA MET A 153 -23.37 -28.50 20.87
C MET A 153 -22.64 -28.84 22.17
N LYS A 154 -23.14 -29.83 22.91
CA LYS A 154 -22.46 -30.30 24.13
C LYS A 154 -21.22 -31.14 23.75
N THR A 155 -20.11 -30.89 24.44
CA THR A 155 -18.87 -31.69 24.35
C THR A 155 -18.66 -32.50 25.65
N SER A 156 -17.56 -33.27 25.73
CA SER A 156 -17.24 -34.06 26.93
C SER A 156 -16.94 -33.20 28.16
N ASP A 157 -16.33 -32.03 27.94
CA ASP A 157 -15.80 -31.18 29.00
C ASP A 157 -16.34 -29.74 28.94
N GLY A 158 -17.37 -29.49 28.12
CA GLY A 158 -18.11 -28.24 28.06
C GLY A 158 -19.08 -28.20 26.87
N TYR A 159 -18.99 -27.17 26.03
CA TYR A 159 -19.85 -26.99 24.87
C TYR A 159 -19.20 -26.09 23.80
N ASP A 160 -19.65 -26.27 22.57
CA ASP A 160 -19.35 -25.38 21.45
C ASP A 160 -20.59 -24.56 21.13
N PHE A 161 -20.39 -23.36 20.59
CA PHE A 161 -21.50 -22.56 20.07
C PHE A 161 -21.14 -21.83 18.79
N GLU A 162 -22.17 -21.59 17.98
CA GLU A 162 -22.12 -20.78 16.78
C GLU A 162 -23.25 -19.76 16.80
N VAL A 163 -22.92 -18.51 16.52
CA VAL A 163 -23.86 -17.39 16.42
C VAL A 163 -23.74 -16.77 15.05
N LYS A 164 -24.90 -16.39 14.50
CA LYS A 164 -25.01 -15.54 13.31
C LYS A 164 -25.90 -14.34 13.63
N VAL A 165 -25.37 -13.14 13.46
CA VAL A 165 -26.08 -11.86 13.68
C VAL A 165 -25.95 -10.96 12.44
N PRO A 166 -26.99 -10.19 12.08
CA PRO A 166 -26.92 -9.36 10.89
C PRO A 166 -26.09 -8.09 11.14
N TRP A 167 -25.38 -7.61 10.12
CA TRP A 167 -24.62 -6.35 10.21
C TRP A 167 -25.46 -5.15 10.62
N ASN A 168 -26.77 -5.14 10.29
CA ASN A 168 -27.68 -4.04 10.62
C ASN A 168 -27.94 -3.88 12.13
N LEU A 169 -27.51 -4.84 12.96
CA LEU A 169 -27.48 -4.69 14.41
C LEU A 169 -26.47 -3.62 14.85
N PHE A 170 -25.48 -3.31 14.00
CA PHE A 170 -24.46 -2.29 14.20
C PHE A 170 -24.68 -1.16 13.19
N PRO A 171 -25.39 -0.07 13.53
CA PRO A 171 -25.70 0.99 12.58
C PRO A 171 -24.49 1.55 11.79
N PRO A 172 -23.30 1.74 12.39
CA PRO A 172 -22.10 2.17 11.63
C PRO A 172 -21.67 1.20 10.53
N ALA A 173 -21.92 -0.11 10.68
CA ALA A 173 -21.53 -1.14 9.73
C ALA A 173 -22.28 -1.09 8.38
N ALA A 174 -23.31 -0.24 8.28
CA ALA A 174 -23.96 0.10 7.01
C ALA A 174 -23.10 1.00 6.11
N ARG A 175 -22.02 1.57 6.65
CA ARG A 175 -21.10 2.47 5.95
C ARG A 175 -19.63 2.17 6.20
N VAL A 176 -19.25 1.59 7.33
CA VAL A 176 -17.84 1.35 7.68
C VAL A 176 -17.67 -0.04 8.28
N ARG A 177 -16.82 -0.86 7.66
CA ARG A 177 -16.44 -2.20 8.15
C ARG A 177 -14.93 -2.41 8.28
N THR A 178 -14.16 -1.32 8.27
CA THR A 178 -12.70 -1.32 8.50
C THR A 178 -12.38 -0.53 9.76
N GLY A 179 -11.23 -0.80 10.36
CA GLY A 179 -10.81 -0.21 11.63
C GLY A 179 -11.65 -0.68 12.81
N ILE A 180 -12.31 -1.84 12.73
CA ILE A 180 -13.12 -2.36 13.84
C ILE A 180 -12.20 -2.65 15.03
N ARG A 181 -12.59 -2.21 16.22
CA ARG A 181 -11.93 -2.59 17.47
C ARG A 181 -12.89 -3.37 18.35
N GLY A 182 -12.38 -4.23 19.21
CA GLY A 182 -13.24 -5.05 20.04
C GLY A 182 -12.53 -6.01 20.96
N ALA A 183 -13.33 -6.81 21.66
CA ALA A 183 -12.86 -7.92 22.47
C ALA A 183 -13.91 -9.05 22.50
N MET A 184 -13.44 -10.27 22.78
CA MET A 184 -14.31 -11.37 23.19
C MET A 184 -14.00 -11.72 24.64
N LEU A 185 -15.06 -11.91 25.43
CA LEU A 185 -15.02 -12.22 26.85
C LEU A 185 -15.86 -13.47 27.11
N TYR A 186 -15.56 -14.15 28.21
CA TYR A 186 -16.38 -15.22 28.76
C TYR A 186 -16.54 -15.02 30.26
N TYR A 187 -17.79 -15.04 30.71
CA TYR A 187 -18.19 -14.93 32.10
C TYR A 187 -18.47 -16.32 32.62
N ASN A 188 -17.56 -16.84 33.46
CA ASN A 188 -17.66 -18.16 34.06
C ASN A 188 -18.46 -18.08 35.36
N ALA A 189 -19.57 -18.80 35.45
CA ALA A 189 -20.43 -18.81 36.62
C ALA A 189 -20.21 -20.06 37.48
N THR A 190 -20.36 -19.89 38.79
CA THR A 190 -20.34 -20.99 39.76
C THR A 190 -21.29 -20.66 40.90
N GLY A 191 -22.18 -21.60 41.23
CA GLY A 191 -23.13 -21.40 42.33
C GLY A 191 -24.10 -20.23 42.14
N GLY A 192 -24.39 -19.82 40.89
CA GLY A 192 -25.31 -18.73 40.58
C GLY A 192 -24.69 -17.32 40.64
N SER A 193 -23.36 -17.21 40.56
CA SER A 193 -22.62 -15.95 40.49
C SER A 193 -21.42 -16.08 39.55
N ILE A 194 -20.93 -14.97 38.98
CA ILE A 194 -19.73 -14.97 38.16
C ILE A 194 -18.49 -15.18 39.06
N SER A 195 -17.80 -16.31 38.88
CA SER A 195 -16.59 -16.67 39.62
C SER A 195 -15.30 -16.18 38.94
N GLY A 196 -15.34 -15.97 37.62
CA GLY A 196 -14.25 -15.37 36.86
C GLY A 196 -14.66 -14.89 35.47
N VAL A 197 -13.87 -13.98 34.91
CA VAL A 197 -14.02 -13.48 33.55
C VAL A 197 -12.69 -13.63 32.83
N ILE A 198 -12.71 -14.28 31.66
CA ILE A 198 -11.56 -14.37 30.76
C ILE A 198 -11.84 -13.66 29.45
N GLY A 199 -10.81 -13.24 28.73
CA GLY A 199 -10.98 -12.50 27.49
C GLY A 199 -9.75 -12.39 26.63
N THR A 200 -9.91 -11.70 25.50
CA THR A 200 -8.82 -11.28 24.62
C THR A 200 -8.15 -9.97 25.08
N VAL A 201 -8.62 -9.36 26.16
CA VAL A 201 -8.09 -8.12 26.75
C VAL A 201 -7.85 -8.28 28.25
N ASP A 202 -6.88 -7.54 28.80
CA ASP A 202 -6.53 -7.57 30.22
C ASP A 202 -7.60 -6.93 31.12
N LYS A 203 -8.24 -5.86 30.66
CA LYS A 203 -9.33 -5.15 31.33
C LYS A 203 -10.31 -4.55 30.32
N THR A 204 -11.58 -4.42 30.70
CA THR A 204 -12.55 -3.64 29.92
C THR A 204 -12.12 -2.17 29.91
N SER A 205 -11.58 -1.73 28.77
CA SER A 205 -10.99 -0.40 28.60
C SER A 205 -11.94 0.48 27.76
N PRO A 206 -11.75 1.82 27.69
CA PRO A 206 -12.57 2.69 26.84
C PRO A 206 -12.62 2.21 25.38
N ALA A 207 -13.69 2.52 24.64
CA ALA A 207 -13.88 2.06 23.26
C ALA A 207 -12.64 2.27 22.36
N ALA A 208 -12.02 3.45 22.46
CA ALA A 208 -10.81 3.79 21.71
C ALA A 208 -9.57 2.96 22.06
N SER A 209 -9.56 2.25 23.19
CA SER A 209 -8.41 1.47 23.62
C SER A 209 -8.54 -0.03 23.34
N LEU A 210 -9.68 -0.50 22.85
CA LEU A 210 -9.85 -1.92 22.51
C LEU A 210 -8.90 -2.35 21.38
N PRO A 211 -8.41 -3.61 21.38
CA PRO A 211 -7.59 -4.14 20.29
C PRO A 211 -8.28 -4.06 18.93
N TRP A 212 -7.46 -3.99 17.87
CA TRP A 212 -7.91 -4.06 16.49
C TRP A 212 -8.42 -5.47 16.16
N MET A 213 -9.54 -5.53 15.44
CA MET A 213 -10.14 -6.75 14.89
C MET A 213 -10.07 -6.67 13.36
N PRO A 214 -8.91 -6.99 12.76
CA PRO A 214 -8.70 -6.75 11.34
C PRO A 214 -9.58 -7.66 10.48
N THR A 215 -10.28 -7.05 9.53
CA THR A 215 -10.97 -7.73 8.42
C THR A 215 -9.98 -8.35 7.44
N ALA A 216 -10.45 -9.12 6.45
CA ALA A 216 -9.57 -9.86 5.55
C ALA A 216 -8.60 -8.95 4.76
N CYS A 217 -9.06 -7.82 4.21
CA CYS A 217 -8.18 -6.87 3.53
C CYS A 217 -7.18 -6.17 4.47
N GLU A 218 -7.57 -5.91 5.72
CA GLU A 218 -6.68 -5.36 6.75
C GLU A 218 -5.60 -6.36 7.20
N GLN A 219 -5.96 -7.65 7.30
CA GLN A 219 -5.00 -8.72 7.53
C GLN A 219 -4.01 -8.84 6.36
N SER A 220 -4.50 -8.74 5.11
CA SER A 220 -3.64 -8.72 3.91
C SER A 220 -2.65 -7.54 3.94
N LEU A 221 -3.09 -6.34 4.32
CA LEU A 221 -2.20 -5.18 4.49
C LEU A 221 -1.13 -5.44 5.55
N LYS A 222 -1.54 -5.94 6.73
CA LYS A 222 -0.63 -6.22 7.85
C LYS A 222 0.41 -7.27 7.49
N ASN A 223 -0.02 -8.37 6.86
CA ASN A 223 0.84 -9.49 6.51
C ASN A 223 1.69 -9.25 5.26
N GLY A 224 1.28 -8.29 4.41
CA GLY A 224 2.01 -7.85 3.23
C GLY A 224 2.81 -6.58 3.53
N LEU A 225 2.40 -5.44 2.94
CA LEU A 225 3.17 -4.20 2.90
C LEU A 225 3.74 -3.78 4.27
N LEU A 226 2.94 -3.81 5.34
CA LEU A 226 3.43 -3.33 6.65
C LEU A 226 4.55 -4.23 7.17
N ARG A 227 4.38 -5.54 7.08
CA ARG A 227 5.42 -6.51 7.45
C ARG A 227 6.65 -6.41 6.53
N ASP A 228 6.43 -6.40 5.22
CA ASP A 228 7.51 -6.42 4.21
C ASP A 228 8.37 -5.15 4.24
N ARG A 229 7.78 -4.03 4.66
CA ARG A 229 8.47 -2.74 4.81
C ARG A 229 8.87 -2.43 6.24
N GLY A 230 8.57 -3.31 7.20
CA GLY A 230 8.89 -3.10 8.62
C GLY A 230 8.18 -1.89 9.24
N ILE A 231 6.99 -1.55 8.74
CA ILE A 231 6.20 -0.41 9.22
C ILE A 231 5.42 -0.85 10.46
N THR A 232 5.74 -0.25 11.59
CA THR A 232 5.10 -0.54 12.89
C THR A 232 4.35 0.66 13.46
N THR A 233 4.46 1.82 12.82
CA THR A 233 3.79 3.05 13.24
C THR A 233 2.37 3.13 12.67
N PRO A 234 1.45 3.81 13.36
CA PRO A 234 0.15 4.16 12.80
C PRO A 234 0.30 4.99 11.52
N PRO A 235 -0.69 4.98 10.62
CA PRO A 235 -0.65 5.80 9.42
C PRO A 235 -0.69 7.29 9.80
N GLN A 236 0.03 8.12 9.04
CA GLN A 236 0.00 9.58 9.21
C GLN A 236 -1.33 10.19 8.79
N PHE A 237 -2.02 9.54 7.84
CA PHE A 237 -3.37 9.88 7.41
C PHE A 237 -4.24 8.62 7.40
N ASP A 238 -5.42 8.70 8.01
CA ASP A 238 -6.43 7.63 7.99
C ASP A 238 -7.80 8.25 7.74
N PHE A 239 -8.30 8.09 6.51
CA PHE A 239 -9.61 8.58 6.09
C PHE A 239 -10.53 7.42 5.76
N LYS A 240 -11.82 7.61 6.03
CA LYS A 240 -12.89 6.70 5.62
C LYS A 240 -13.74 7.40 4.56
N ALA A 241 -13.76 6.88 3.34
CA ALA A 241 -14.47 7.49 2.21
C ALA A 241 -15.01 6.45 1.23
N ASP A 242 -16.13 6.77 0.59
CA ASP A 242 -16.70 5.96 -0.49
C ASP A 242 -15.92 6.26 -1.79
N VAL A 243 -14.98 5.39 -2.14
CA VAL A 243 -14.18 5.54 -3.37
C VAL A 243 -14.67 4.62 -4.49
N ALA A 244 -15.52 3.65 -4.15
CA ALA A 244 -16.11 2.70 -5.08
C ALA A 244 -17.43 3.22 -5.71
N GLY A 245 -18.18 4.06 -5.00
CA GLY A 245 -19.48 4.62 -5.36
C GLY A 245 -20.68 3.79 -4.91
N ASP A 246 -20.54 3.04 -3.82
CA ASP A 246 -21.58 2.11 -3.33
C ASP A 246 -22.06 2.41 -1.89
N ALA A 247 -21.69 3.59 -1.38
CA ALA A 247 -21.89 4.10 -0.03
C ALA A 247 -21.14 3.35 1.09
N MET A 248 -20.47 2.23 0.80
CA MET A 248 -19.55 1.61 1.73
C MET A 248 -18.23 2.38 1.70
N LYS A 249 -17.70 2.74 2.86
CA LYS A 249 -16.47 3.53 2.98
C LYS A 249 -15.26 2.62 3.07
N GLU A 250 -14.32 2.81 2.17
CA GLU A 250 -12.95 2.31 2.21
C GLU A 250 -12.09 3.09 3.20
N SER A 251 -11.02 2.46 3.67
CA SER A 251 -9.88 3.13 4.29
C SER A 251 -8.91 3.63 3.23
N VAL A 252 -8.62 4.93 3.29
CA VAL A 252 -7.55 5.58 2.53
C VAL A 252 -6.48 6.01 3.53
N LEU A 253 -5.34 5.34 3.49
CA LEU A 253 -4.28 5.44 4.50
C LEU A 253 -2.99 5.94 3.85
N VAL A 254 -2.16 6.61 4.64
CA VAL A 254 -0.77 6.88 4.26
C VAL A 254 0.16 6.42 5.37
N TYR A 255 1.06 5.50 5.04
CA TYR A 255 2.13 5.03 5.91
C TYR A 255 3.48 5.47 5.36
N ASP A 256 4.15 6.36 6.06
CA ASP A 256 5.40 7.00 5.67
C ASP A 256 5.26 7.62 4.27
N ARG A 257 5.65 6.91 3.22
CA ARG A 257 5.53 7.34 1.82
C ARG A 257 4.51 6.53 1.00
N TYR A 258 3.84 5.56 1.60
CA TYR A 258 2.95 4.63 0.91
C TYR A 258 1.50 5.05 1.06
N LEU A 259 0.86 5.40 -0.06
CA LEU A 259 -0.59 5.51 -0.14
C LEU A 259 -1.19 4.11 -0.20
N VAL A 260 -2.21 3.85 0.61
CA VAL A 260 -2.91 2.57 0.68
C VAL A 260 -4.42 2.80 0.58
N VAL A 261 -5.11 1.95 -0.18
CA VAL A 261 -6.57 1.91 -0.25
C VAL A 261 -7.05 0.48 -0.05
N LEU A 262 -8.01 0.30 0.86
CA LEU A 262 -8.61 -1.01 1.15
C LEU A 262 -10.02 -0.84 1.72
N GLY A 263 -10.87 -1.85 1.56
CA GLY A 263 -12.21 -1.84 2.14
C GLY A 263 -12.96 -3.11 1.78
N PRO A 264 -14.15 -3.32 2.36
CA PRO A 264 -14.91 -4.55 2.21
C PRO A 264 -15.40 -4.80 0.77
N HIS A 265 -15.68 -3.74 -0.01
CA HIS A 265 -16.09 -3.88 -1.41
C HIS A 265 -14.95 -3.56 -2.40
N TYR A 266 -13.91 -2.86 -1.93
CA TYR A 266 -12.70 -2.63 -2.71
C TYR A 266 -11.93 -3.94 -2.92
N ARG A 267 -11.75 -4.33 -4.19
CA ARG A 267 -11.08 -5.59 -4.59
C ARG A 267 -11.61 -6.80 -3.81
N ASN A 268 -12.93 -6.91 -3.77
CA ASN A 268 -13.67 -8.01 -3.11
C ASN A 268 -13.37 -8.16 -1.61
N GLY A 269 -12.89 -7.12 -0.92
CA GLY A 269 -12.71 -7.18 0.54
C GLY A 269 -11.53 -7.99 1.03
N THR A 270 -10.67 -8.46 0.13
CA THR A 270 -9.55 -9.36 0.45
C THR A 270 -8.17 -8.78 0.15
N GLU A 271 -8.12 -7.74 -0.69
CA GLU A 271 -6.88 -7.12 -1.13
C GLU A 271 -6.82 -5.65 -0.74
N TYR A 272 -5.64 -5.05 -0.92
CA TYR A 272 -5.39 -3.63 -0.82
C TYR A 272 -4.61 -3.16 -2.04
N PHE A 273 -4.74 -1.87 -2.38
CA PHE A 273 -3.84 -1.18 -3.28
C PHE A 273 -2.77 -0.47 -2.46
N TYR A 274 -1.55 -0.39 -3.00
CA TYR A 274 -0.59 0.59 -2.52
C TYR A 274 0.24 1.19 -3.65
N SER A 275 0.71 2.42 -3.45
CA SER A 275 1.71 3.07 -4.30
C SER A 275 2.67 3.91 -3.46
N ASP A 276 3.84 4.17 -4.02
CA ASP A 276 4.80 5.10 -3.46
C ASP A 276 4.43 6.53 -3.88
N LEU A 277 4.21 7.42 -2.92
CA LEU A 277 3.91 8.83 -3.16
C LEU A 277 5.14 9.63 -3.59
N GLU A 278 6.34 9.08 -3.42
CA GLU A 278 7.63 9.74 -3.56
C GLU A 278 7.83 10.92 -2.58
N ALA A 279 6.98 10.97 -1.56
CA ALA A 279 6.96 11.98 -0.52
C ALA A 279 6.71 11.29 0.83
N ASP A 280 7.64 11.46 1.76
CA ASP A 280 7.54 10.91 3.11
C ASP A 280 6.66 11.80 4.00
N ALA A 281 5.43 11.35 4.25
CA ALA A 281 4.47 12.02 5.13
C ALA A 281 4.99 12.14 6.57
N SER A 282 5.78 11.16 7.05
CA SER A 282 6.37 11.21 8.40
C SER A 282 7.39 12.35 8.55
N ALA A 283 8.04 12.71 7.45
CA ALA A 283 8.94 13.86 7.34
C ALA A 283 8.23 15.19 7.02
N GLY A 284 6.89 15.21 7.00
CA GLY A 284 6.11 16.39 6.64
C GLY A 284 6.16 16.75 5.16
N MET A 285 6.53 15.81 4.29
CA MET A 285 6.58 16.00 2.83
C MET A 285 5.21 15.87 2.18
N VAL A 286 4.15 15.57 2.94
CA VAL A 286 2.76 15.61 2.48
C VAL A 286 2.01 16.66 3.31
N PRO A 287 2.20 17.97 3.04
CA PRO A 287 1.64 19.05 3.86
C PRO A 287 0.10 19.17 3.80
N MET A 288 -0.55 18.51 2.83
CA MET A 288 -2.01 18.43 2.77
C MET A 288 -2.39 17.05 2.24
N PHE A 289 -3.34 16.39 2.91
CA PHE A 289 -3.97 15.17 2.44
C PHE A 289 -5.42 15.16 2.92
N ASP A 290 -6.35 14.97 1.99
CA ASP A 290 -7.78 14.96 2.22
C ASP A 290 -8.45 13.98 1.24
N VAL A 291 -9.64 13.51 1.58
CA VAL A 291 -10.40 12.57 0.74
C VAL A 291 -11.84 13.04 0.66
N LYS A 292 -12.27 13.50 -0.51
CA LYS A 292 -13.57 14.15 -0.71
C LYS A 292 -14.00 14.16 -2.17
N GLU A 293 -15.30 14.22 -2.37
CA GLU A 293 -15.92 14.35 -3.69
C GLU A 293 -15.66 15.74 -4.29
N VAL A 294 -14.90 15.78 -5.38
CA VAL A 294 -14.60 16.98 -6.16
C VAL A 294 -15.01 16.85 -7.62
N THR A 295 -15.44 15.66 -8.06
CA THR A 295 -15.94 15.41 -9.42
C THR A 295 -17.47 15.32 -9.51
N ASN A 296 -18.16 15.17 -8.37
CA ASN A 296 -19.62 15.01 -8.28
C ASN A 296 -20.13 13.78 -9.04
N ASP A 297 -19.38 12.68 -9.01
CA ASP A 297 -19.74 11.39 -9.58
C ASP A 297 -20.26 10.39 -8.51
N GLY A 298 -20.43 10.84 -7.26
CA GLY A 298 -20.80 10.04 -6.11
C GLY A 298 -19.62 9.34 -5.43
N LYS A 299 -18.38 9.57 -5.88
CA LYS A 299 -17.16 8.99 -5.31
C LYS A 299 -16.27 10.08 -4.73
N ALA A 300 -15.48 9.71 -3.73
CA ALA A 300 -14.47 10.58 -3.18
C ALA A 300 -13.15 10.44 -3.94
N GLU A 301 -12.50 11.58 -4.22
CA GLU A 301 -11.14 11.65 -4.72
C GLU A 301 -10.14 11.88 -3.59
N ILE A 302 -8.88 11.53 -3.84
CA ILE A 302 -7.77 11.90 -2.96
C ILE A 302 -7.26 13.27 -3.40
N VAL A 303 -7.22 14.22 -2.48
CA VAL A 303 -6.77 15.59 -2.71
C VAL A 303 -5.56 15.87 -1.84
N MET A 304 -4.40 16.12 -2.44
CA MET A 304 -3.16 16.25 -1.68
C MET A 304 -2.24 17.35 -2.19
N ARG A 305 -1.40 17.86 -1.29
CA ARG A 305 -0.14 18.53 -1.63
C ARG A 305 0.99 17.62 -1.19
N LYS A 306 1.90 17.33 -2.10
CA LYS A 306 3.12 16.55 -1.81
C LYS A 306 4.36 17.31 -2.25
N ARG A 307 5.45 17.12 -1.51
CA ARG A 307 6.77 17.69 -1.77
C ARG A 307 7.68 16.58 -2.29
N VAL A 308 8.29 16.84 -3.44
CA VAL A 308 9.30 15.97 -4.05
C VAL A 308 10.65 16.63 -3.89
N ASN A 309 11.62 15.90 -3.35
CA ASN A 309 12.97 16.43 -3.14
C ASN A 309 13.65 16.70 -4.49
N VAL A 310 14.21 17.91 -4.65
CA VAL A 310 14.98 18.31 -5.82
C VAL A 310 16.24 19.01 -5.33
N GLY A 311 17.40 18.37 -5.54
CA GLY A 311 18.68 18.85 -5.02
C GLY A 311 18.68 18.95 -3.49
N ALA A 312 18.93 20.16 -2.97
CA ALA A 312 18.92 20.47 -1.54
C ALA A 312 17.57 21.01 -1.03
N GLY A 313 16.55 21.08 -1.90
CA GLY A 313 15.24 21.61 -1.57
C GLY A 313 14.12 20.71 -2.08
N TRP A 314 12.96 21.29 -2.38
CA TRP A 314 11.78 20.55 -2.82
C TRP A 314 10.95 21.34 -3.82
N ARG A 315 10.21 20.62 -4.67
CA ARG A 315 9.07 21.16 -5.42
C ARG A 315 7.79 20.59 -4.83
N GLU A 316 6.74 21.40 -4.77
CA GLU A 316 5.47 21.02 -4.19
C GLU A 316 4.38 20.97 -5.25
N LEU A 317 3.69 19.84 -5.30
CA LEU A 317 2.65 19.53 -6.26
C LEU A 317 1.33 19.40 -5.52
N PHE A 318 0.32 20.11 -5.99
CA PHE A 318 -1.06 19.79 -5.69
C PHE A 318 -1.56 18.76 -6.70
N ALA A 319 -2.23 17.72 -6.22
CA ALA A 319 -2.78 16.66 -7.06
C ALA A 319 -4.19 16.28 -6.58
N VAL A 320 -5.05 15.96 -7.56
CA VAL A 320 -6.32 15.25 -7.35
C VAL A 320 -6.19 13.88 -8.00
N LEU A 321 -6.38 12.82 -7.22
CA LEU A 321 -6.40 11.45 -7.72
C LEU A 321 -7.83 10.93 -7.75
N GLY A 322 -8.29 10.57 -8.95
CA GLY A 322 -9.50 9.76 -9.15
C GLY A 322 -9.17 8.27 -9.18
N PHE A 323 -10.20 7.43 -9.25
CA PHE A 323 -10.03 5.98 -9.28
C PHE A 323 -10.38 5.45 -10.68
N ASP A 324 -9.51 4.63 -11.26
CA ASP A 324 -9.80 3.95 -12.52
C ASP A 324 -10.79 2.79 -12.33
N ALA A 325 -11.15 2.11 -13.43
CA ALA A 325 -12.10 1.00 -13.39
C ALA A 325 -11.64 -0.19 -12.55
N GLN A 326 -10.34 -0.31 -12.29
CA GLN A 326 -9.73 -1.33 -11.42
C GLN A 326 -9.57 -0.83 -9.97
N GLY A 327 -10.08 0.37 -9.67
CA GLY A 327 -9.95 1.02 -8.38
C GLY A 327 -8.55 1.53 -8.09
N SER A 328 -7.67 1.70 -9.08
CA SER A 328 -6.33 2.25 -8.83
C SER A 328 -6.38 3.79 -8.86
N PRO A 329 -5.82 4.48 -7.85
CA PRO A 329 -5.65 5.93 -7.89
C PRO A 329 -4.86 6.40 -9.13
N LYS A 330 -5.38 7.40 -9.84
CA LYS A 330 -4.78 8.05 -11.01
C LYS A 330 -4.91 9.55 -10.90
N SER A 331 -3.84 10.26 -11.26
CA SER A 331 -3.86 11.72 -11.32
C SER A 331 -4.83 12.20 -12.39
N ILE A 332 -5.84 12.98 -12.00
CA ILE A 332 -6.82 13.60 -12.90
C ILE A 332 -6.64 15.12 -12.96
N PHE A 333 -5.80 15.68 -12.08
CA PHE A 333 -5.41 17.08 -12.09
C PHE A 333 -4.14 17.30 -11.28
N GLU A 334 -3.21 18.09 -11.82
CA GLU A 334 -1.99 18.51 -11.14
C GLU A 334 -1.71 19.99 -11.35
N HIS A 335 -1.17 20.63 -10.32
CA HIS A 335 -0.70 22.00 -10.37
C HIS A 335 0.52 22.14 -9.47
N GLU A 336 1.59 22.75 -9.97
CA GLU A 336 2.73 23.07 -9.12
C GLU A 336 2.34 24.23 -8.18
N THR A 337 2.63 24.10 -6.89
CA THR A 337 2.18 25.06 -5.87
C THR A 337 3.28 25.57 -4.97
N GLY A 338 4.51 25.08 -5.12
CA GLY A 338 5.62 25.66 -4.39
C GLY A 338 6.97 25.09 -4.77
N LEU A 339 7.99 25.75 -4.26
CA LEU A 339 9.39 25.42 -4.44
C LEU A 339 10.17 25.93 -3.23
N SER A 340 11.16 25.16 -2.79
CA SER A 340 12.19 25.62 -1.87
C SER A 340 13.56 25.19 -2.36
N SER A 341 14.56 26.04 -2.18
CA SER A 341 15.97 25.77 -2.48
C SER A 341 16.87 26.59 -1.56
N SER A 342 18.19 26.55 -1.80
CA SER A 342 19.14 27.44 -1.12
C SER A 342 18.93 28.93 -1.43
N VAL A 343 18.25 29.27 -2.52
CA VAL A 343 17.98 30.66 -2.93
C VAL A 343 16.80 31.24 -2.14
N GLY A 344 15.78 30.42 -1.88
CA GLY A 344 14.56 30.88 -1.25
C GLY A 344 13.41 29.88 -1.35
N THR A 345 12.21 30.36 -1.03
CA THR A 345 10.97 29.56 -1.06
C THR A 345 9.85 30.35 -1.71
N ILE A 346 9.04 29.70 -2.53
CA ILE A 346 7.77 30.19 -3.08
C ILE A 346 6.68 29.19 -2.69
N GLN A 347 5.55 29.67 -2.22
CA GLN A 347 4.40 28.83 -1.90
C GLN A 347 3.10 29.54 -2.30
N ASN A 348 2.28 28.87 -3.08
CA ASN A 348 0.93 29.31 -3.43
C ASN A 348 -0.07 28.83 -2.39
N ASP A 349 -1.13 29.62 -2.24
CA ASP A 349 -2.31 29.23 -1.48
C ASP A 349 -3.24 28.41 -2.36
N VAL A 350 -3.79 27.33 -1.81
CA VAL A 350 -4.72 26.43 -2.51
C VAL A 350 -6.00 26.34 -1.69
N ARG A 351 -7.15 26.52 -2.34
CA ARG A 351 -8.47 26.31 -1.73
C ARG A 351 -9.29 25.37 -2.60
N VAL A 352 -9.91 24.37 -1.98
CA VAL A 352 -10.76 23.38 -2.65
C VAL A 352 -12.19 23.54 -2.13
N ASN A 353 -13.10 23.94 -3.01
CA ASN A 353 -14.50 24.24 -2.72
C ASN A 353 -15.40 23.38 -3.59
N GLY A 354 -15.66 22.15 -3.15
CA GLY A 354 -16.38 21.15 -3.95
C GLY A 354 -15.66 20.91 -5.28
N ARG A 355 -16.34 21.21 -6.38
CA ARG A 355 -15.82 21.03 -7.75
C ARG A 355 -14.82 22.08 -8.22
N SER A 356 -14.56 23.10 -7.40
CA SER A 356 -13.71 24.23 -7.76
C SER A 356 -12.43 24.26 -6.95
N ILE A 357 -11.30 24.51 -7.62
CA ILE A 357 -9.97 24.59 -7.03
C ILE A 357 -9.39 25.96 -7.38
N VAL A 358 -9.05 26.74 -6.36
CA VAL A 358 -8.49 28.08 -6.52
C VAL A 358 -7.04 28.06 -6.08
N PHE A 359 -6.16 28.44 -7.01
CA PHE A 359 -4.75 28.74 -6.75
C PHE A 359 -4.59 30.25 -6.68
N SER A 360 -3.96 30.74 -5.62
CA SER A 360 -3.62 32.16 -5.49
C SER A 360 -2.19 32.35 -5.03
N LEU A 361 -1.65 33.53 -5.29
CA LEU A 361 -0.35 33.91 -4.72
C LEU A 361 -0.39 33.75 -3.20
N GLY A 362 0.64 33.08 -2.68
CA GLY A 362 0.89 32.98 -1.25
C GLY A 362 2.16 33.73 -0.90
N THR A 363 3.12 33.04 -0.29
CA THR A 363 4.37 33.64 0.20
C THR A 363 5.54 33.41 -0.76
N ALA A 364 6.48 34.35 -0.78
CA ALA A 364 7.76 34.16 -1.42
C ALA A 364 8.87 34.87 -0.64
N THR A 365 9.99 34.19 -0.47
CA THR A 365 11.17 34.68 0.24
C THR A 365 12.42 34.32 -0.56
N GLY A 366 13.41 35.20 -0.61
CA GLY A 366 14.67 35.00 -1.35
C GLY A 366 14.56 35.14 -2.87
N TYR A 367 13.49 34.63 -3.47
CA TYR A 367 13.25 34.73 -4.92
C TYR A 367 12.60 36.05 -5.35
N ASN A 368 12.99 36.52 -6.53
CA ASN A 368 12.43 37.64 -7.29
C ASN A 368 12.60 37.39 -8.81
N SER A 369 12.07 38.27 -9.65
CA SER A 369 12.13 38.13 -11.11
C SER A 369 13.56 38.08 -11.68
N GLY A 370 14.54 38.68 -11.00
CA GLY A 370 15.92 38.76 -11.46
C GLY A 370 16.78 37.55 -11.08
N ASN A 371 16.39 36.76 -10.07
CA ASN A 371 17.16 35.59 -9.62
C ASN A 371 16.39 34.26 -9.73
N TYR A 372 15.14 34.28 -10.18
CA TYR A 372 14.38 33.08 -10.48
C TYR A 372 14.77 32.54 -11.85
N HIS A 373 15.56 31.46 -11.86
CA HIS A 373 16.04 30.78 -13.07
C HIS A 373 15.62 29.31 -13.09
N GLU A 374 14.60 28.96 -12.31
CA GLU A 374 14.13 27.59 -12.18
C GLU A 374 13.34 27.18 -13.43
N PRO A 375 13.50 25.94 -13.91
CA PRO A 375 12.71 25.44 -15.03
C PRO A 375 11.21 25.50 -14.71
N THR A 376 10.46 26.19 -15.57
CA THR A 376 8.99 26.15 -15.53
C THR A 376 8.53 24.75 -15.94
N ASP A 377 7.70 24.13 -15.11
CA ASP A 377 7.08 22.83 -15.43
C ASP A 377 6.16 22.99 -16.64
N THR A 378 6.28 22.10 -17.63
CA THR A 378 5.45 22.11 -18.85
C THR A 378 4.43 20.99 -18.89
N ASP A 379 4.55 20.00 -18.00
CA ASP A 379 3.71 18.80 -18.01
C ASP A 379 2.44 19.01 -17.15
N ARG A 380 2.46 20.04 -16.31
CA ARG A 380 1.35 20.48 -15.45
C ARG A 380 1.27 21.99 -15.39
N ALA A 381 0.17 22.50 -14.83
CA ALA A 381 0.02 23.94 -14.63
C ALA A 381 1.12 24.46 -13.68
N PRO A 382 1.90 25.48 -14.07
CA PRO A 382 3.04 25.96 -13.29
C PRO A 382 2.58 26.80 -12.10
N MET A 383 3.42 26.91 -11.07
CA MET A 383 3.10 27.75 -9.92
C MET A 383 2.93 29.22 -10.31
N LEU A 384 2.05 29.93 -9.58
CA LEU A 384 1.88 31.37 -9.73
C LEU A 384 3.05 32.11 -9.09
N LEU A 385 3.66 33.01 -9.86
CA LEU A 385 4.82 33.79 -9.42
C LEU A 385 4.42 35.16 -8.86
N PRO A 386 5.01 35.60 -7.73
CA PRO A 386 4.75 36.92 -7.13
C PRO A 386 5.07 38.12 -8.04
N TRP A 387 5.90 37.95 -9.06
CA TRP A 387 6.19 38.96 -10.09
C TRP A 387 5.50 38.67 -11.45
N GLY A 388 4.73 37.58 -11.55
CA GLY A 388 3.92 37.28 -12.73
C GLY A 388 2.66 38.16 -12.81
N ALA A 389 1.97 38.15 -13.96
CA ALA A 389 0.77 38.96 -14.15
C ALA A 389 -0.50 38.42 -13.44
N ILE A 390 -0.46 37.15 -13.02
CA ILE A 390 -1.61 36.41 -12.50
C ILE A 390 -1.60 36.48 -10.96
N LYS A 391 -2.76 36.82 -10.39
CA LYS A 391 -3.01 36.83 -8.94
C LYS A 391 -3.66 35.54 -8.46
N SER A 392 -4.61 35.02 -9.24
CA SER A 392 -5.30 33.77 -8.94
C SER A 392 -5.79 33.09 -10.21
N GLN A 393 -5.95 31.76 -10.14
CA GLN A 393 -6.56 30.92 -11.16
C GLN A 393 -7.58 30.00 -10.50
N THR A 394 -8.75 29.87 -11.12
CA THR A 394 -9.79 28.97 -10.67
C THR A 394 -10.01 27.88 -11.71
N TYR A 395 -9.89 26.64 -11.26
CA TYR A 395 -10.20 25.45 -12.03
C TYR A 395 -11.52 24.86 -11.55
N GLU A 396 -12.32 24.31 -12.46
CA GLU A 396 -13.56 23.62 -12.11
C GLU A 396 -13.70 22.33 -12.91
N TRP A 397 -14.22 21.29 -12.26
CA TRP A 397 -14.49 20.02 -12.90
C TRP A 397 -15.55 20.18 -14.01
N SER A 398 -15.20 19.86 -15.25
CA SER A 398 -16.11 19.96 -16.39
C SER A 398 -16.97 18.72 -16.62
N GLY A 399 -16.91 17.71 -15.74
CA GLY A 399 -17.46 16.37 -15.97
C GLY A 399 -16.46 15.37 -16.57
N LYS A 400 -15.26 15.82 -16.95
CA LYS A 400 -14.21 14.96 -17.53
C LYS A 400 -12.81 15.34 -17.08
N GLU A 401 -12.54 16.64 -16.95
CA GLU A 401 -11.25 17.18 -16.54
C GLU A 401 -11.46 18.48 -15.77
N PHE A 402 -10.48 18.90 -14.97
CA PHE A 402 -10.49 20.23 -14.37
C PHE A 402 -10.05 21.27 -15.40
N LYS A 403 -10.92 22.23 -15.71
CA LYS A 403 -10.65 23.30 -16.67
C LYS A 403 -10.45 24.63 -15.97
N LEU A 404 -9.51 25.41 -16.46
CA LEU A 404 -9.35 26.80 -16.06
C LEU A 404 -10.58 27.60 -16.50
N ILE A 405 -11.34 28.12 -15.54
CA ILE A 405 -12.58 28.89 -15.79
C ILE A 405 -12.45 30.37 -15.46
N ALA A 406 -11.49 30.75 -14.62
CA ALA A 406 -11.24 32.15 -14.28
C ALA A 406 -9.75 32.41 -14.04
N THR A 407 -9.30 33.60 -14.43
CA THR A 407 -7.96 34.12 -14.14
C THR A 407 -8.10 35.57 -13.69
N GLU A 408 -7.66 35.85 -12.47
CA GLU A 408 -7.58 37.22 -11.94
C GLU A 408 -6.16 37.76 -12.19
N LYS A 409 -6.06 38.91 -12.86
CA LYS A 409 -4.78 39.60 -13.06
C LYS A 409 -4.52 40.58 -11.91
N LYS A 410 -3.25 40.87 -11.64
CA LYS A 410 -2.85 41.95 -10.73
C LYS A 410 -3.30 43.30 -11.25
N ALA A 411 -3.56 44.24 -10.33
CA ALA A 411 -3.82 45.62 -10.70
C ALA A 411 -2.58 46.26 -11.35
N ALA A 412 -2.78 47.13 -12.34
CA ALA A 412 -1.71 47.88 -12.97
C ALA A 412 -1.07 48.84 -11.93
N GLY A 413 0.04 48.42 -11.34
CA GLY A 413 0.74 49.14 -10.26
C GLY A 413 1.49 48.21 -9.28
N ASP A 414 1.09 46.93 -9.18
CA ASP A 414 1.70 45.97 -8.26
C ASP A 414 2.94 45.25 -8.82
N ASN A 415 3.28 45.49 -10.08
CA ASN A 415 4.52 45.00 -10.67
C ASN A 415 5.63 46.04 -10.48
N ALA A 416 6.44 45.88 -9.44
CA ALA A 416 7.74 46.54 -9.38
C ALA A 416 8.58 46.09 -10.59
N THR A 417 8.67 46.96 -11.60
CA THR A 417 9.54 46.76 -12.76
C THR A 417 10.48 47.96 -12.82
N PRO A 418 11.81 47.81 -12.66
CA PRO A 418 12.75 48.75 -13.25
C PRO A 418 12.93 48.40 -14.72
N SER A 419 12.93 49.42 -15.57
CA SER A 419 13.21 49.34 -17.00
C SER A 419 14.63 48.81 -17.25
N GLY A 420 14.74 47.58 -17.74
CA GLY A 420 15.95 47.04 -18.38
C GLY A 420 15.86 47.14 -19.91
N PRO A 421 16.99 47.07 -20.64
CA PRO A 421 17.03 47.15 -22.10
C PRO A 421 16.20 46.02 -22.76
N PRO A 422 15.91 46.11 -24.07
CA PRO A 422 15.02 45.16 -24.75
C PRO A 422 15.44 43.72 -24.48
N ALA A 423 14.45 42.88 -24.18
CA ALA A 423 14.67 41.46 -23.95
C ALA A 423 15.47 40.87 -25.13
N PRO A 424 16.59 40.16 -24.85
CA PRO A 424 17.24 39.35 -25.87
C PRO A 424 16.18 38.45 -26.52
N PRO A 425 16.31 38.16 -27.83
CA PRO A 425 15.39 37.24 -28.50
C PRO A 425 15.25 35.97 -27.67
N ALA A 426 14.00 35.51 -27.51
CA ALA A 426 13.71 34.30 -26.76
C ALA A 426 14.68 33.19 -27.21
N PRO A 427 15.35 32.50 -26.27
CA PRO A 427 16.22 31.40 -26.62
C PRO A 427 15.44 30.46 -27.55
N ARG A 428 16.08 30.08 -28.65
CA ARG A 428 15.49 29.11 -29.58
C ARG A 428 15.04 27.90 -28.75
N PRO A 429 13.85 27.33 -29.02
CA PRO A 429 13.47 26.06 -28.42
C PRO A 429 14.58 25.03 -28.62
N PRO A 430 14.98 24.28 -27.58
CA PRO A 430 16.01 23.26 -27.74
C PRO A 430 15.62 22.30 -28.85
N SER A 431 16.58 21.95 -29.70
CA SER A 431 16.40 20.83 -30.63
C SER A 431 16.14 19.54 -29.89
N GLN A 432 15.62 18.54 -30.59
CA GLN A 432 15.47 17.20 -30.02
C GLN A 432 16.76 16.60 -29.49
N GLU A 433 17.92 16.97 -30.04
CA GLU A 433 19.22 16.52 -29.52
C GLU A 433 19.58 17.22 -28.20
N GLU A 434 19.37 18.55 -28.15
CA GLU A 434 19.51 19.32 -26.92
C GLU A 434 18.52 18.86 -25.82
N LEU A 435 17.31 18.42 -26.20
CA LEU A 435 16.34 17.83 -25.29
C LEU A 435 16.80 16.47 -24.74
N LEU A 436 17.35 15.58 -25.58
CA LEU A 436 17.89 14.31 -25.10
C LEU A 436 19.07 14.49 -24.16
N ASP A 437 19.95 15.45 -24.45
CA ASP A 437 21.03 15.82 -23.54
C ASP A 437 20.48 16.36 -22.22
N GLN A 438 19.42 17.16 -22.26
CA GLN A 438 18.72 17.63 -21.05
C GLN A 438 18.12 16.47 -20.26
N VAL A 439 17.44 15.51 -20.89
CA VAL A 439 16.89 14.32 -20.22
C VAL A 439 17.99 13.47 -19.61
N PHE A 440 19.09 13.27 -20.33
CA PHE A 440 20.22 12.51 -19.80
C PHE A 440 20.87 13.24 -18.61
N ASN A 441 21.06 14.56 -18.69
CA ASN A 441 21.59 15.36 -17.60
C ASN A 441 20.63 15.43 -16.40
N LEU A 442 19.32 15.46 -16.64
CA LEU A 442 18.28 15.39 -15.62
C LEU A 442 18.40 14.07 -14.85
N TYR A 443 18.44 12.94 -15.56
CA TYR A 443 18.66 11.64 -14.96
C TYR A 443 19.96 11.61 -14.13
N LYS A 444 21.09 12.10 -14.67
CA LYS A 444 22.36 12.12 -13.93
C LYS A 444 22.26 12.98 -12.66
N SER A 445 21.56 14.11 -12.73
CA SER A 445 21.33 14.99 -11.59
C SER A 445 20.48 14.32 -10.51
N GLU A 446 19.31 13.78 -10.88
CA GLU A 446 18.36 13.14 -9.95
C GLU A 446 18.95 11.90 -9.28
N ARG A 447 19.72 11.11 -10.05
CA ARG A 447 20.40 9.91 -9.56
C ARG A 447 21.77 10.19 -8.96
N LYS A 448 22.14 11.47 -8.86
CA LYS A 448 23.40 11.95 -8.27
C LYS A 448 24.62 11.25 -8.87
N ILE A 449 24.57 10.97 -10.18
CA ILE A 449 25.68 10.35 -10.92
C ILE A 449 26.79 11.40 -11.05
N PRO A 450 27.99 11.14 -10.50
CA PRO A 450 29.07 12.12 -10.57
C PRO A 450 29.41 12.50 -12.02
N ALA A 451 29.79 13.77 -12.21
CA ALA A 451 30.23 14.25 -13.51
C ALA A 451 31.41 13.42 -14.03
N GLY A 452 31.39 13.09 -15.33
CA GLY A 452 32.44 12.28 -15.97
C GLY A 452 32.30 10.76 -15.78
N ILE A 453 31.39 10.26 -14.95
CA ILE A 453 31.09 8.82 -14.90
C ILE A 453 30.33 8.44 -16.18
N ALA A 454 30.89 7.47 -16.91
CA ALA A 454 30.29 6.89 -18.09
C ALA A 454 29.39 5.71 -17.71
N PRO A 455 28.31 5.44 -18.46
CA PRO A 455 27.51 4.25 -18.27
C PRO A 455 28.35 3.00 -18.58
N ARG A 456 28.09 1.92 -17.85
CA ARG A 456 28.76 0.63 -18.05
C ARG A 456 28.27 -0.06 -19.32
N PHE A 457 26.98 0.08 -19.59
CA PHE A 457 26.33 -0.42 -20.79
C PHE A 457 25.58 0.75 -21.42
N ASP A 458 25.66 0.90 -22.73
CA ASP A 458 25.06 2.02 -23.46
C ASP A 458 24.83 1.59 -24.92
N PHE A 459 23.58 1.46 -25.30
CA PHE A 459 23.19 1.08 -26.65
C PHE A 459 21.88 1.74 -27.04
N VAL A 460 21.58 1.72 -28.33
CA VAL A 460 20.37 2.32 -28.90
C VAL A 460 19.55 1.21 -29.56
N THR A 461 18.27 1.10 -29.19
CA THR A 461 17.35 0.10 -29.75
C THR A 461 15.90 0.52 -29.52
N ASN A 462 14.96 -0.04 -30.29
CA ASN A 462 13.54 0.22 -30.11
C ASN A 462 13.04 -0.66 -28.95
N VAL A 463 12.67 -0.06 -27.83
CA VAL A 463 12.14 -0.79 -26.66
C VAL A 463 10.73 -0.35 -26.27
N ALA A 464 10.19 0.73 -26.85
CA ALA A 464 8.92 1.28 -26.41
C ALA A 464 8.24 2.21 -27.44
N GLU A 465 6.91 2.32 -27.31
CA GLU A 465 6.01 3.25 -28.03
C GLU A 465 5.90 3.05 -29.55
N ASP A 466 6.92 3.38 -30.34
CA ASP A 466 6.88 3.35 -31.81
C ASP A 466 8.16 2.81 -32.45
N GLU A 467 8.34 2.95 -33.77
CA GLU A 467 9.50 2.40 -34.49
C GLU A 467 10.82 3.17 -34.22
N ARG A 468 10.77 4.31 -33.55
CA ARG A 468 11.97 5.09 -33.19
C ARG A 468 12.72 4.36 -32.08
N THR A 469 14.04 4.52 -32.09
CA THR A 469 14.89 3.87 -31.10
C THR A 469 15.14 4.74 -29.88
N GLU A 470 15.17 4.12 -28.71
CA GLU A 470 15.59 4.67 -27.44
C GLU A 470 17.07 4.39 -27.17
N ARG A 471 17.69 5.24 -26.35
CA ARG A 471 18.95 4.94 -25.70
C ARG A 471 18.67 4.20 -24.39
N VAL A 472 19.30 3.05 -24.25
CA VAL A 472 19.26 2.19 -23.07
C VAL A 472 20.65 2.17 -22.46
N LEU A 473 20.77 2.56 -21.20
CA LEU A 473 22.06 2.57 -20.51
C LEU A 473 21.97 2.08 -19.08
N ALA A 474 23.12 1.75 -18.51
CA ALA A 474 23.24 1.41 -17.10
C ALA A 474 24.34 2.21 -16.41
N HIS A 475 24.00 2.96 -15.35
CA HIS A 475 24.98 3.45 -14.38
C HIS A 475 24.79 2.74 -13.04
N ASP A 476 25.91 2.30 -12.45
CA ASP A 476 25.88 1.45 -11.27
C ASP A 476 24.94 0.25 -11.47
N ARG A 477 23.77 0.25 -10.80
CA ARG A 477 22.74 -0.78 -10.92
C ARG A 477 21.43 -0.28 -11.55
N ASP A 478 21.39 0.96 -12.00
CA ASP A 478 20.18 1.54 -12.61
C ASP A 478 20.21 1.31 -14.12
N ILE A 479 19.21 0.59 -14.65
CA ILE A 479 18.89 0.59 -16.09
C ILE A 479 18.03 1.82 -16.35
N VAL A 480 18.32 2.52 -17.46
CA VAL A 480 17.67 3.77 -17.83
C VAL A 480 17.31 3.74 -19.30
N VAL A 481 16.12 4.21 -19.63
CA VAL A 481 15.64 4.32 -21.01
C VAL A 481 15.10 5.72 -21.27
N PHE A 482 15.53 6.32 -22.37
CA PHE A 482 15.02 7.59 -22.90
C PHE A 482 15.29 7.67 -24.40
N GLY A 483 14.47 8.40 -25.16
CA GLY A 483 14.57 8.45 -26.62
C GLY A 483 13.70 9.54 -27.20
N LYS A 484 13.90 9.87 -28.49
CA LYS A 484 13.15 10.97 -29.16
C LYS A 484 11.65 10.69 -29.25
N GLY A 485 11.28 9.40 -29.36
CA GLY A 485 9.89 8.95 -29.32
C GLY A 485 9.39 8.82 -27.91
N PHE A 486 10.15 8.09 -27.09
CA PHE A 486 9.83 7.81 -25.70
C PHE A 486 9.49 9.04 -24.86
N LYS A 487 8.26 9.08 -24.33
CA LYS A 487 7.74 10.22 -23.55
C LYS A 487 7.98 11.56 -24.26
N GLU A 488 7.78 11.58 -25.58
CA GLU A 488 7.97 12.74 -26.46
C GLU A 488 9.40 13.35 -26.41
N GLY A 489 10.40 12.58 -26.00
CA GLY A 489 11.78 13.06 -25.86
C GLY A 489 12.03 13.93 -24.63
N ARG A 490 11.12 13.92 -23.65
CA ARG A 490 11.18 14.81 -22.47
C ARG A 490 11.36 14.07 -21.15
N GLY A 491 11.31 12.75 -21.16
CA GLY A 491 11.38 11.96 -19.94
C GLY A 491 12.21 10.70 -20.09
N TYR A 492 12.48 10.09 -18.95
CA TYR A 492 13.11 8.78 -18.86
C TYR A 492 12.29 7.85 -17.97
N VAL A 493 12.62 6.57 -17.99
CA VAL A 493 12.25 5.59 -16.96
C VAL A 493 13.52 4.89 -16.49
N TYR A 494 13.51 4.41 -15.25
CA TYR A 494 14.62 3.63 -14.72
C TYR A 494 14.13 2.51 -13.81
N VAL A 495 14.98 1.51 -13.61
CA VAL A 495 14.82 0.50 -12.56
C VAL A 495 16.18 0.19 -11.94
N THR A 496 16.23 0.14 -10.61
CA THR A 496 17.42 -0.30 -9.88
C THR A 496 17.41 -1.82 -9.79
N LEU A 497 18.48 -2.47 -10.26
CA LEU A 497 18.69 -3.91 -10.19
C LEU A 497 19.11 -4.33 -8.78
N THR A 498 18.16 -4.30 -7.84
CA THR A 498 18.37 -4.64 -6.42
C THR A 498 18.82 -6.08 -6.17
N ALA A 499 18.68 -6.95 -7.17
CA ALA A 499 19.16 -8.33 -7.17
C ALA A 499 20.70 -8.45 -7.21
N PHE A 500 21.42 -7.38 -7.59
CA PHE A 500 22.88 -7.31 -7.59
C PHE A 500 23.36 -6.43 -6.45
N GLN A 501 24.47 -6.78 -5.78
CA GLN A 501 24.97 -5.98 -4.66
C GLN A 501 25.70 -4.75 -5.17
N GLU A 502 26.52 -4.92 -6.20
CA GLU A 502 27.36 -3.89 -6.80
C GLU A 502 27.16 -3.80 -8.31
N ALA A 503 27.50 -2.65 -8.91
CA ALA A 503 27.55 -2.49 -10.37
C ALA A 503 28.28 -3.65 -11.06
N LYS A 504 29.44 -4.05 -10.50
CA LYS A 504 30.37 -5.04 -11.08
C LYS A 504 29.71 -6.39 -11.32
N ASP A 505 28.72 -6.72 -10.50
CA ASP A 505 27.99 -7.99 -10.53
C ASP A 505 27.11 -8.12 -11.79
N ILE A 506 26.76 -7.03 -12.46
CA ILE A 506 26.06 -7.05 -13.74
C ILE A 506 27.08 -7.35 -14.83
N ILE A 507 27.09 -8.56 -15.39
CA ILE A 507 28.11 -9.01 -16.33
C ILE A 507 27.81 -8.54 -17.75
N ASP A 508 26.55 -8.55 -18.17
CA ASP A 508 26.14 -8.24 -19.53
C ASP A 508 24.74 -7.61 -19.56
N MET A 509 24.50 -6.73 -20.53
CA MET A 509 23.19 -6.14 -20.80
C MET A 509 23.02 -5.95 -22.31
N THR A 510 22.01 -6.62 -22.85
CA THR A 510 21.66 -6.60 -24.28
C THR A 510 20.15 -6.42 -24.43
N ALA A 511 19.66 -6.33 -25.67
CA ALA A 511 18.23 -6.28 -25.92
C ALA A 511 17.84 -7.04 -27.18
N ARG A 512 16.65 -7.63 -27.17
CA ARG A 512 16.06 -8.36 -28.29
C ARG A 512 14.54 -8.46 -28.09
N ASP A 513 13.77 -8.49 -29.16
CA ASP A 513 12.35 -8.83 -29.08
C ASP A 513 12.17 -10.27 -28.57
N MET A 514 11.77 -10.38 -27.30
CA MET A 514 11.51 -11.64 -26.61
C MET A 514 10.00 -11.93 -26.61
N THR A 515 9.16 -10.91 -26.41
CA THR A 515 7.70 -11.02 -26.25
C THR A 515 6.91 -11.08 -27.57
N GLY A 516 7.58 -10.85 -28.71
CA GLY A 516 7.01 -10.89 -30.05
C GLY A 516 6.12 -9.71 -30.40
N ASP A 517 6.18 -8.61 -29.65
CA ASP A 517 5.42 -7.39 -29.91
C ASP A 517 6.14 -6.41 -30.87
N GLY A 518 7.34 -6.77 -31.32
CA GLY A 518 8.17 -5.95 -32.21
C GLY A 518 9.05 -4.94 -31.48
N LEU A 519 8.95 -4.84 -30.15
CA LEU A 519 9.80 -4.04 -29.29
C LEU A 519 10.88 -4.92 -28.66
N ALA A 520 12.07 -4.38 -28.43
CA ALA A 520 13.15 -5.12 -27.81
C ALA A 520 13.01 -5.12 -26.27
N ASP A 521 13.13 -6.31 -25.68
CA ASP A 521 13.22 -6.51 -24.23
C ASP A 521 14.66 -6.48 -23.77
N ILE A 522 14.92 -5.92 -22.58
CA ILE A 522 16.26 -5.79 -22.00
C ILE A 522 16.63 -7.09 -21.30
N ILE A 523 17.71 -7.72 -21.73
CA ILE A 523 18.26 -8.95 -21.17
C ILE A 523 19.48 -8.60 -20.33
N VAL A 524 19.44 -8.93 -19.04
CA VAL A 524 20.50 -8.66 -18.08
C VAL A 524 21.08 -9.98 -17.58
N ARG A 525 22.40 -10.11 -17.57
CA ARG A 525 23.10 -11.24 -16.93
C ARG A 525 23.97 -10.71 -15.81
N GLY A 526 24.02 -11.43 -14.70
CA GLY A 526 24.89 -11.06 -13.60
C GLY A 526 25.16 -12.17 -12.60
N VAL A 527 25.85 -11.82 -11.52
CA VAL A 527 26.21 -12.75 -10.45
C VAL A 527 25.60 -12.32 -9.12
N GLN A 528 25.16 -13.28 -8.31
CA GLN A 528 24.74 -13.07 -6.93
C GLN A 528 25.64 -13.89 -6.02
N THR A 529 26.24 -13.23 -5.02
CA THR A 529 27.14 -13.90 -4.06
C THR A 529 26.46 -13.99 -2.71
N THR A 530 26.34 -15.20 -2.18
CA THR A 530 25.85 -15.48 -0.83
C THR A 530 26.81 -16.42 -0.10
N LYS A 531 26.68 -16.55 1.22
CA LYS A 531 27.42 -17.60 1.93
C LYS A 531 26.81 -18.96 1.60
N ALA A 532 27.68 -19.94 1.36
CA ALA A 532 27.25 -21.31 1.16
C ALA A 532 26.50 -21.84 2.39
N PRO A 533 25.38 -22.54 2.23
CA PRO A 533 24.75 -23.31 3.29
C PRO A 533 25.74 -24.34 3.87
N GLU A 534 25.58 -24.65 5.15
CA GLU A 534 26.49 -25.56 5.87
C GLU A 534 26.63 -26.92 5.15
N GLU A 535 25.54 -27.43 4.56
CA GLU A 535 25.54 -28.70 3.83
C GLU A 535 26.37 -28.68 2.53
N MET A 536 26.63 -27.50 1.95
CA MET A 536 27.48 -27.34 0.77
C MET A 536 28.94 -27.04 1.12
N GLY A 537 29.25 -26.80 2.39
CA GLY A 537 30.57 -26.46 2.91
C GLY A 537 30.77 -24.96 3.11
N ALA A 538 32.00 -24.56 3.46
CA ALA A 538 32.34 -23.17 3.71
C ALA A 538 32.80 -22.46 2.42
N GLY A 539 32.36 -21.22 2.23
CA GLY A 539 32.79 -20.36 1.13
C GLY A 539 31.69 -19.44 0.61
N ASP A 540 32.00 -18.76 -0.49
CA ASP A 540 31.05 -17.93 -1.21
C ASP A 540 30.40 -18.75 -2.32
N LEU A 541 29.07 -18.86 -2.26
CA LEU A 541 28.23 -19.44 -3.28
C LEU A 541 27.90 -18.35 -4.30
N VAL A 542 28.34 -18.53 -5.53
CA VAL A 542 28.12 -17.59 -6.63
C VAL A 542 27.07 -18.16 -7.58
N ARG A 543 25.95 -17.47 -7.73
CA ARG A 543 24.87 -17.78 -8.69
C ARG A 543 24.98 -16.86 -9.89
N GLU A 544 24.99 -17.40 -11.10
CA GLU A 544 24.82 -16.62 -12.32
C GLU A 544 23.35 -16.58 -12.71
N VAL A 545 22.80 -15.39 -12.88
CA VAL A 545 21.37 -15.17 -13.14
C VAL A 545 21.16 -14.46 -14.46
N LEU A 546 20.00 -14.71 -15.07
CA LEU A 546 19.48 -13.99 -16.22
C LEU A 546 18.13 -13.37 -15.88
N PHE A 547 17.97 -12.09 -16.21
CA PHE A 547 16.70 -11.35 -16.12
C PHE A 547 16.29 -10.83 -17.48
N ILE A 548 14.98 -10.75 -17.71
CA ILE A 548 14.39 -10.10 -18.89
C ILE A 548 13.41 -9.05 -18.41
N TYR A 549 13.51 -7.85 -18.98
CA TYR A 549 12.69 -6.69 -18.65
C TYR A 549 11.99 -6.15 -19.89
N THR A 550 10.69 -5.88 -19.76
CA THR A 550 9.92 -5.08 -20.73
C THR A 550 9.98 -3.61 -20.33
N VAL A 551 9.81 -2.72 -21.32
CA VAL A 551 9.79 -1.28 -21.12
C VAL A 551 8.44 -0.71 -21.54
N SER A 552 7.89 0.20 -20.73
CA SER A 552 6.73 0.99 -21.10
C SER A 552 6.89 2.44 -20.63
N PRO A 553 6.02 3.37 -21.04
CA PRO A 553 6.04 4.73 -20.52
C PRO A 553 5.84 4.80 -18.99
N GLN A 554 5.24 3.78 -18.39
CA GLN A 554 5.00 3.70 -16.94
C GLN A 554 6.22 3.18 -16.16
N GLY A 555 7.15 2.46 -16.79
CA GLY A 555 8.34 1.95 -16.11
C GLY A 555 9.02 0.79 -16.83
N ILE A 556 9.97 0.16 -16.13
CA ILE A 556 10.68 -1.04 -16.57
C ILE A 556 10.26 -2.20 -15.65
N ALA A 557 9.72 -3.27 -16.22
CA ALA A 557 9.16 -4.39 -15.45
C ALA A 557 9.89 -5.69 -15.75
N ARG A 558 10.25 -6.46 -14.71
CA ARG A 558 10.88 -7.78 -14.90
C ARG A 558 9.82 -8.81 -15.27
N VAL A 559 9.98 -9.44 -16.42
CA VAL A 559 9.04 -10.44 -16.95
C VAL A 559 9.57 -11.88 -16.91
N PHE A 560 10.87 -12.06 -16.66
CA PHE A 560 11.48 -13.37 -16.46
C PHE A 560 12.75 -13.29 -15.59
N ALA A 561 13.03 -14.36 -14.86
CA ALA A 561 14.24 -14.52 -14.08
C ALA A 561 14.62 -15.99 -13.93
N ALA A 562 15.90 -16.33 -14.11
CA ALA A 562 16.38 -17.71 -13.97
C ALA A 562 17.82 -17.78 -13.45
N GLU A 563 18.12 -18.81 -12.67
CA GLU A 563 19.49 -19.22 -12.37
C GLU A 563 20.07 -20.03 -13.55
N THR A 564 21.27 -19.66 -13.99
CA THR A 564 21.93 -20.22 -15.18
C THR A 564 23.21 -20.98 -14.86
N ALA A 565 23.87 -20.64 -13.76
CA ALA A 565 24.99 -21.41 -13.21
C ALA A 565 25.13 -21.17 -11.71
N LEU A 566 25.87 -22.06 -11.05
CA LEU A 566 26.20 -22.03 -9.64
C LEU A 566 27.66 -22.46 -9.45
N SER A 567 28.41 -21.79 -8.58
CA SER A 567 29.77 -22.21 -8.22
C SER A 567 30.10 -22.00 -6.74
N LEU A 568 30.94 -22.88 -6.21
CA LEU A 568 31.49 -22.82 -4.86
C LEU A 568 32.93 -23.36 -4.88
N GLY A 569 33.92 -22.49 -4.70
CA GLY A 569 35.33 -22.87 -4.81
C GLY A 569 35.68 -23.38 -6.21
N ASP A 570 36.19 -24.60 -6.31
CA ASP A 570 36.52 -25.30 -7.55
C ASP A 570 35.33 -26.06 -8.17
N LYS A 571 34.17 -26.08 -7.49
CA LYS A 571 32.95 -26.73 -7.96
C LYS A 571 32.07 -25.77 -8.75
N ARG A 572 31.46 -26.27 -9.81
CA ARG A 572 30.56 -25.49 -10.68
C ARG A 572 29.50 -26.36 -11.33
N MET A 573 28.26 -25.89 -11.32
CA MET A 573 27.16 -26.39 -12.12
C MET A 573 26.74 -25.32 -13.12
N GLN A 574 26.52 -25.70 -14.37
CA GLN A 574 26.17 -24.78 -15.44
C GLN A 574 25.03 -25.37 -16.26
N GLY A 575 23.92 -24.66 -16.32
CA GLY A 575 22.76 -24.99 -17.15
C GLY A 575 22.95 -24.50 -18.58
N ILE A 576 22.04 -24.91 -19.45
CA ILE A 576 21.97 -24.42 -20.83
C ILE A 576 20.68 -23.63 -20.97
N ILE A 577 20.78 -22.39 -21.42
CA ILE A 577 19.62 -21.56 -21.79
C ILE A 577 19.61 -21.35 -23.31
N ALA A 578 18.44 -21.57 -23.92
CA ALA A 578 18.21 -21.34 -25.33
C ALA A 578 16.99 -20.44 -25.53
N PHE A 579 17.08 -19.51 -26.47
CA PHE A 579 15.94 -18.75 -26.96
C PHE A 579 15.48 -19.36 -28.27
N LEU A 580 14.27 -19.91 -28.26
CA LEU A 580 13.70 -20.69 -29.37
C LEU A 580 12.56 -19.89 -30.00
N ALA A 581 12.31 -20.07 -31.29
CA ALA A 581 11.14 -19.47 -31.93
C ALA A 581 9.85 -20.03 -31.26
N GLY A 582 9.03 -19.11 -30.74
CA GLY A 582 7.72 -19.36 -30.15
C GLY A 582 6.59 -18.85 -31.04
N LYS A 583 5.35 -18.91 -30.54
CA LYS A 583 4.16 -18.46 -31.29
C LYS A 583 4.06 -16.94 -31.41
N SER A 584 4.48 -16.24 -30.35
CA SER A 584 4.39 -14.79 -30.21
C SER A 584 5.74 -14.28 -29.69
N GLY A 585 6.83 -14.48 -30.43
CA GLY A 585 8.18 -14.12 -29.97
C GLY A 585 9.06 -15.34 -29.67
N LEU A 586 9.91 -15.23 -28.64
CA LEU A 586 10.87 -16.28 -28.26
C LEU A 586 10.43 -17.02 -27.01
N ASP A 587 10.34 -18.34 -27.11
CA ASP A 587 10.24 -19.24 -25.96
C ASP A 587 11.62 -19.36 -25.30
N ILE A 588 11.66 -19.44 -23.98
CA ILE A 588 12.89 -19.65 -23.21
C ILE A 588 12.95 -21.11 -22.80
N GLU A 589 14.00 -21.82 -23.18
CA GLU A 589 14.19 -23.21 -22.78
C GLU A 589 15.44 -23.34 -21.91
N ILE A 590 15.23 -23.81 -20.68
CA ILE A 590 16.30 -24.19 -19.75
C ILE A 590 16.49 -25.70 -19.88
N ARG A 591 17.73 -26.15 -20.05
CA ARG A 591 18.10 -27.57 -20.11
C ARG A 591 19.13 -27.91 -19.04
N PRO A 592 19.15 -29.17 -18.58
CA PRO A 592 20.27 -29.69 -17.82
C PRO A 592 21.58 -29.49 -18.60
N GLY A 593 22.61 -28.99 -17.92
CA GLY A 593 23.91 -28.76 -18.54
C GLY A 593 24.99 -29.67 -17.95
N ARG A 594 26.09 -29.08 -17.50
CA ARG A 594 27.26 -29.81 -16.99
C ARG A 594 27.56 -29.46 -15.54
N SER A 595 28.21 -30.37 -14.83
CA SER A 595 28.75 -30.13 -13.49
C SER A 595 30.22 -30.54 -13.42
N VAL A 596 30.99 -29.79 -12.64
CA VAL A 596 32.38 -30.06 -12.25
C VAL A 596 32.43 -30.03 -10.72
N GLY A 597 32.97 -31.08 -10.10
CA GLY A 597 33.11 -31.17 -8.64
C GLY A 597 31.85 -31.57 -7.86
N TRP A 598 30.65 -31.43 -8.44
CA TRP A 598 29.41 -32.02 -7.92
C TRP A 598 28.87 -33.11 -8.87
N ASP A 599 28.26 -34.13 -8.27
CA ASP A 599 27.48 -35.16 -8.93
C ASP A 599 26.21 -35.46 -8.12
N ARG A 600 25.40 -36.41 -8.59
CA ARG A 600 24.14 -36.79 -7.93
C ARG A 600 24.33 -37.29 -6.49
N SER A 601 25.49 -37.86 -6.16
CA SER A 601 25.78 -38.41 -4.83
C SER A 601 26.32 -37.36 -3.85
N THR A 602 26.92 -36.29 -4.38
CA THR A 602 27.58 -35.23 -3.60
C THR A 602 26.79 -33.93 -3.54
N TRP A 603 25.72 -33.80 -4.33
CA TRP A 603 24.79 -32.67 -4.28
C TRP A 603 23.69 -32.90 -3.22
N PRO A 604 23.50 -31.98 -2.26
CA PRO A 604 22.66 -32.23 -1.08
C PRO A 604 21.16 -32.06 -1.32
N TYR A 605 20.73 -31.43 -2.43
CA TYR A 605 19.33 -31.08 -2.66
C TYR A 605 18.68 -31.89 -3.77
N LYS A 606 17.34 -31.94 -3.77
CA LYS A 606 16.57 -32.42 -4.91
C LYS A 606 16.51 -31.34 -5.98
N GLN A 607 16.06 -31.70 -7.19
CA GLN A 607 15.73 -30.71 -8.22
C GLN A 607 14.56 -29.87 -7.71
N ASP A 608 14.75 -28.55 -7.65
CA ASP A 608 13.66 -27.62 -7.44
C ASP A 608 12.72 -27.65 -8.64
N THR A 609 11.44 -27.85 -8.38
CA THR A 609 10.40 -27.91 -9.41
C THR A 609 9.63 -26.60 -9.54
N GLU A 610 9.91 -25.59 -8.73
CA GLU A 610 9.24 -24.28 -8.74
C GLU A 610 10.26 -23.15 -8.58
N SER A 611 9.84 -21.92 -8.86
CA SER A 611 10.67 -20.73 -8.67
C SER A 611 11.11 -20.58 -7.20
N VAL A 612 12.41 -20.38 -6.97
CA VAL A 612 13.00 -20.15 -5.63
C VAL A 612 13.48 -18.71 -5.55
N SER A 613 12.98 -17.96 -4.55
CA SER A 613 13.29 -16.52 -4.41
C SER A 613 12.99 -15.69 -5.67
N GLY A 614 11.98 -16.11 -6.45
CA GLY A 614 11.60 -15.46 -7.71
C GLY A 614 12.57 -15.70 -8.87
N LEU A 615 13.40 -16.74 -8.81
CA LEU A 615 14.23 -17.24 -9.90
C LEU A 615 13.73 -18.63 -10.31
N GLU A 616 13.55 -18.87 -11.61
CA GLU A 616 13.40 -20.23 -12.11
C GLU A 616 14.70 -21.02 -11.84
N PRO A 617 14.59 -22.25 -11.32
CA PRO A 617 15.74 -22.96 -10.79
C PRO A 617 16.66 -23.47 -11.90
N LEU A 618 17.95 -23.58 -11.54
CA LEU A 618 18.94 -24.28 -12.34
C LEU A 618 18.53 -25.75 -12.48
N LEU A 619 18.52 -26.28 -13.71
CA LEU A 619 18.27 -27.70 -13.93
C LEU A 619 19.54 -28.51 -13.70
N LEU A 620 19.48 -29.43 -12.74
CA LEU A 620 20.59 -30.28 -12.34
C LEU A 620 20.97 -31.23 -13.51
N PRO A 621 22.27 -31.44 -13.79
CA PRO A 621 22.73 -32.27 -14.92
C PRO A 621 22.24 -33.72 -14.95
N TRP A 622 21.78 -34.26 -13.81
CA TRP A 622 21.23 -35.62 -13.70
C TRP A 622 19.69 -35.68 -13.76
N THR A 623 19.05 -34.59 -14.17
CA THR A 623 17.63 -34.58 -14.58
C THR A 623 17.53 -34.73 -16.09
N THR A 624 16.35 -35.11 -16.61
CA THR A 624 16.21 -35.53 -18.02
C THR A 624 15.31 -34.66 -18.88
N GLN A 625 14.60 -33.67 -18.30
CA GLN A 625 13.60 -32.90 -19.05
C GLN A 625 13.96 -31.42 -19.08
N PRO A 626 14.09 -30.81 -20.27
CA PRO A 626 14.06 -29.37 -20.43
C PRO A 626 12.78 -28.76 -19.88
N VAL A 627 12.86 -27.53 -19.39
CA VAL A 627 11.69 -26.71 -19.05
C VAL A 627 11.62 -25.56 -20.03
N ARG A 628 10.46 -25.38 -20.65
CA ARG A 628 10.20 -24.31 -21.60
C ARG A 628 9.26 -23.30 -20.95
N TYR A 629 9.50 -22.02 -21.22
CA TYR A 629 8.69 -20.90 -20.76
C TYR A 629 8.23 -20.11 -21.97
N ARG A 630 6.96 -19.71 -21.95
CA ARG A 630 6.30 -18.91 -22.99
C ARG A 630 5.80 -17.62 -22.38
N PHE A 631 5.81 -16.56 -23.17
CA PHE A 631 5.25 -15.28 -22.75
C PHE A 631 3.72 -15.33 -22.76
N GLY A 632 3.11 -15.03 -21.61
CA GLY A 632 1.66 -15.07 -21.39
C GLY A 632 0.95 -13.71 -21.50
N GLY A 633 1.68 -12.64 -21.84
CA GLY A 633 1.18 -11.27 -21.94
C GLY A 633 1.70 -10.34 -20.84
N ASP A 634 1.94 -10.85 -19.63
CA ASP A 634 2.54 -10.09 -18.52
C ASP A 634 3.91 -10.65 -18.09
N ARG A 635 4.09 -11.98 -18.18
CA ARG A 635 5.33 -12.67 -17.78
C ARG A 635 5.56 -13.95 -18.57
N TYR A 636 6.76 -14.49 -18.43
CA TYR A 636 7.08 -15.84 -18.89
C TYR A 636 6.63 -16.89 -17.86
N SER A 637 5.94 -17.93 -18.31
CA SER A 637 5.51 -19.08 -17.51
C SER A 637 5.65 -20.38 -18.28
N ARG A 638 5.61 -21.52 -17.60
CA ARG A 638 5.79 -22.85 -18.21
C ARG A 638 4.73 -23.23 -19.23
#